data_AF-A0A7J3X8U5-F1
#
_entry.id   AF-A0A7J3X8U5-F1
#
_cell.length_a   1.000
_cell.length_b   1.000
_cell.length_c   1.000
_cell.angle_alpha   90.00
_cell.angle_beta   90.00
_cell.angle_gamma   90.00
#
_symmetry.space_group_name_H-M   'P 1'
#
loop_
_entity.id
_entity.type
_entity.pdbx_description
1 polymer ?
#
loop_
_entity_poly.entity_id
_entity_poly.type
_entity_poly.pdbx_seq_one_letter_code
_entity_poly.pdbx_strand_id
1 'polypeptide(L)'
;MPEPIVAHVVGTVALLGAAVLVVAAITAAYQLYYMQTLNLMLAEVAESCARELVELVSVHTLGGSGVTYMALTVPSSLAGQPYNLSIVSRGDNVIEVRAQLQLYRQVRVVVTPNFGRGPVYAVPGTVRLGDLELSNYILIPTPQGWRAMLVAVNQGDAVLVGFATQLGPLERPGSPSFKLVGWAQQVSGLAGSERLFTFAVWNRGSAGRALVKVLNETGATLGSVELTVGSGEVVRGAIPLKLPGAPGAYIWMVECWNLVNGTLDDAQSLSVEVLRLSAVFAESISGLPNSEVPFEVVLINEDGTDWTAHVQFVDREASCAATVPAGGNSTCTLLIKLPSNPGQYTWKLRVEVPETGYKEDYDVYIHVKRLDAALRIAELNRSVVGAVDQWVRLVVVVNNTWSSDVNASLLVVDSSGATVAAWSGVVGASSTLPIDLAARLPSLKGEYTWYVRAYRQDSGEPEDEELVRVEARDVVLVRTAFYVEGFDSPPSGWHPRGGEWLVTSGGWSGGALQGRDDDNGPGGSLGKGGRRYVSAYYWAQNIWNYVDPVSGFSAVAKLYFGSGDSNVYRGFALLDSGLSKLYEVSVFRLGQSASLFLWKLEGGWGVLAKSSEVGCREGWYTLYVSFSLSSTANLVGELYDSSGRQLASVSWSTSASFEPVHLALMVDEKVGVFDELVVASGDARYVVVKGLPQGWRAELYLGGSLVASATADSSGTAWLLTAHYPVLRGATLVLKDSGGGQALSRAFELIVGGDVFEFTSR
;
A
#
# COMPACT_ATOMS: atom_id res chain seq x y z
N MET A 1 -39.27 26.86 28.09
CA MET A 1 -37.97 26.72 27.41
C MET A 1 -36.99 26.24 28.48
N PRO A 2 -36.24 25.14 28.29
CA PRO A 2 -35.24 24.75 29.28
C PRO A 2 -34.25 25.90 29.47
N GLU A 3 -33.89 26.21 30.71
CA GLU A 3 -32.91 27.26 31.00
C GLU A 3 -31.59 26.94 30.28
N PRO A 4 -30.88 27.94 29.73
CA PRO A 4 -29.63 27.75 28.99
C PRO A 4 -28.59 26.93 29.76
N ILE A 5 -28.60 27.05 31.09
CA ILE A 5 -27.73 26.29 32.00
C ILE A 5 -28.02 24.79 31.92
N VAL A 6 -29.29 24.39 31.88
CA VAL A 6 -29.68 22.97 31.79
C VAL A 6 -29.27 22.39 30.44
N ALA A 7 -29.45 23.14 29.35
CA ALA A 7 -29.02 22.70 28.02
C ALA A 7 -27.50 22.52 27.93
N HIS A 8 -26.73 23.44 28.50
CA HIS A 8 -25.27 23.34 28.53
C HIS A 8 -24.79 22.16 29.38
N VAL A 9 -25.39 21.93 30.56
CA VAL A 9 -25.03 20.79 31.42
C VAL A 9 -25.33 19.46 30.72
N VAL A 10 -26.50 19.33 30.08
CA VAL A 10 -26.86 18.13 29.32
C VAL A 10 -25.90 17.90 28.14
N GLY A 11 -25.53 18.97 27.42
CA GLY A 11 -24.56 18.90 26.32
C GLY A 11 -23.17 18.45 26.79
N THR A 12 -22.68 18.99 27.90
CA THR A 12 -21.39 18.61 28.48
C THR A 12 -21.39 17.15 28.95
N VAL A 13 -22.46 16.69 29.62
CA VAL A 13 -22.58 15.29 30.06
C VAL A 13 -22.63 14.34 28.86
N ALA A 14 -23.34 14.71 27.78
CA ALA A 14 -23.38 13.92 26.55
C ALA A 14 -22.01 13.80 25.88
N LEU A 15 -21.25 14.90 25.80
CA LEU A 15 -19.88 14.92 25.28
C LEU A 15 -18.92 14.07 26.11
N LEU A 16 -18.99 14.16 27.44
CA LEU A 16 -18.20 13.30 28.32
C LEU A 16 -18.56 11.82 28.17
N GLY A 17 -19.86 11.51 28.03
CA GLY A 17 -20.32 10.15 27.74
C GLY A 17 -19.77 9.61 26.42
N ALA A 18 -19.78 10.43 25.36
CA ALA A 18 -19.20 10.07 24.07
C ALA A 18 -17.68 9.87 24.16
N ALA A 19 -16.95 10.74 24.85
CA ALA A 19 -15.51 10.61 25.05
C ALA A 19 -15.15 9.31 25.78
N VAL A 20 -15.89 8.94 26.84
CA VAL A 20 -15.68 7.67 27.57
C VAL A 20 -15.94 6.47 26.66
N LEU A 21 -16.98 6.51 25.82
CA LEU A 21 -17.25 5.43 24.85
C LEU A 21 -16.14 5.30 23.80
N VAL A 22 -15.59 6.41 23.31
CA VAL A 22 -14.46 6.40 22.36
C VAL A 22 -13.21 5.82 23.02
N VAL A 23 -12.87 6.23 24.24
CA VAL A 23 -11.73 5.67 24.99
C VAL A 23 -11.92 4.17 25.25
N ALA A 24 -13.13 3.74 25.60
CA ALA A 24 -13.44 2.32 25.78
C ALA A 24 -13.31 1.53 24.47
N ALA A 25 -13.77 2.08 23.35
CA ALA A 25 -13.63 1.45 22.03
C ALA A 25 -12.17 1.34 21.59
N ILE A 26 -11.37 2.40 21.77
CA ILE A 26 -9.93 2.39 21.46
C ILE A 26 -9.20 1.38 22.36
N THR A 27 -9.52 1.35 23.65
CA THR A 27 -8.92 0.39 24.60
C THR A 27 -9.27 -1.04 24.21
N ALA A 28 -10.51 -1.32 23.82
CA ALA A 28 -10.93 -2.64 23.34
C ALA A 28 -10.22 -3.04 22.04
N ALA A 29 -10.08 -2.11 21.08
CA ALA A 29 -9.32 -2.34 19.85
C ALA A 29 -7.85 -2.64 20.15
N TYR A 30 -7.21 -1.86 21.02
CA TYR A 30 -5.82 -2.08 21.43
C TYR A 30 -5.63 -3.45 22.11
N GLN A 31 -6.56 -3.85 22.97
CA GLN A 31 -6.56 -5.19 23.57
C GLN A 31 -6.67 -6.27 22.48
N LEU A 32 -7.57 -6.13 21.50
CA LEU A 32 -7.69 -7.08 20.39
C LEU A 32 -6.40 -7.19 19.56
N TYR A 33 -5.74 -6.07 19.25
CA TYR A 33 -4.46 -6.08 18.54
C TYR A 33 -3.34 -6.72 19.35
N TYR A 34 -3.26 -6.41 20.64
CA TYR A 34 -2.30 -7.04 21.56
C TYR A 34 -2.49 -8.56 21.61
N MET A 35 -3.74 -9.02 21.62
CA MET A 35 -4.12 -10.44 21.65
C MET A 35 -3.75 -11.16 20.35
N GLN A 36 -3.99 -10.54 19.20
CA GLN A 36 -3.59 -11.07 17.90
C GLN A 36 -2.07 -11.20 17.81
N THR A 37 -1.33 -10.19 18.28
CA THR A 37 0.13 -10.18 18.31
C THR A 37 0.68 -11.32 19.17
N LEU A 38 0.17 -11.49 20.40
CA LEU A 38 0.56 -12.59 21.28
C LEU A 38 0.29 -13.96 20.65
N ASN A 39 -0.85 -14.09 19.97
CA ASN A 39 -1.25 -15.33 19.32
C ASN A 39 -0.32 -15.70 18.15
N LEU A 40 0.09 -14.70 17.37
CA LEU A 40 1.05 -14.85 16.28
C LEU A 40 2.42 -15.26 16.82
N MET A 41 2.93 -14.57 17.85
CA MET A 41 4.21 -14.91 18.46
C MET A 41 4.20 -16.33 19.05
N LEU A 42 3.12 -16.75 19.71
CA LEU A 42 2.96 -18.12 20.20
C LEU A 42 2.96 -19.15 19.06
N ALA A 43 2.35 -18.81 17.93
CA ALA A 43 2.32 -19.66 16.75
C ALA A 43 3.74 -19.84 16.17
N GLU A 44 4.50 -18.75 16.03
CA GLU A 44 5.91 -18.79 15.57
C GLU A 44 6.80 -19.63 16.49
N VAL A 45 6.62 -19.51 17.81
CA VAL A 45 7.36 -20.33 18.78
C VAL A 45 7.02 -21.82 18.63
N ALA A 46 5.73 -22.15 18.50
CA ALA A 46 5.29 -23.53 18.28
C ALA A 46 5.83 -24.08 16.94
N GLU A 47 5.87 -23.24 15.91
CA GLU A 47 6.41 -23.55 14.58
C GLU A 47 7.93 -23.80 14.61
N SER A 48 8.70 -22.95 15.30
CA SER A 48 10.15 -23.11 15.42
C SER A 48 10.49 -24.39 16.17
N CYS A 49 9.82 -24.63 17.31
CA CYS A 49 9.99 -25.86 18.08
C CYS A 49 9.60 -27.10 17.28
N ALA A 50 8.54 -27.03 16.46
CA ALA A 50 8.12 -28.10 15.56
C ALA A 50 9.17 -28.42 14.49
N ARG A 51 9.74 -27.40 13.87
CA ARG A 51 10.77 -27.54 12.83
C ARG A 51 12.04 -28.18 13.40
N GLU A 52 12.50 -27.69 14.53
CA GLU A 52 13.69 -28.20 15.22
C GLU A 52 13.48 -29.63 15.74
N LEU A 53 12.26 -29.97 16.17
CA LEU A 53 11.90 -31.35 16.52
C LEU A 53 12.04 -32.30 15.33
N VAL A 54 11.55 -31.91 14.15
CA VAL A 54 11.70 -32.71 12.92
C VAL A 54 13.15 -32.86 12.53
N GLU A 55 13.92 -31.78 12.61
CA GLU A 55 15.35 -31.80 12.31
C GLU A 55 16.10 -32.72 13.26
N LEU A 56 15.88 -32.59 14.57
CA LEU A 56 16.47 -33.44 15.59
C LEU A 56 16.17 -34.92 15.34
N VAL A 57 14.91 -35.27 15.09
CA VAL A 57 14.51 -36.67 14.85
C VAL A 57 15.14 -37.19 13.56
N SER A 58 15.20 -36.38 12.51
CA SER A 58 15.86 -36.74 11.25
C SER A 58 17.33 -37.06 11.47
N VAL A 59 18.05 -36.17 12.16
CA VAL A 59 19.46 -36.34 12.47
C VAL A 59 19.68 -37.56 13.37
N HIS A 60 18.85 -37.75 14.40
CA HIS A 60 18.96 -38.88 15.32
C HIS A 60 18.76 -40.22 14.61
N THR A 61 17.76 -40.30 13.74
CA THR A 61 17.41 -41.55 13.05
C THR A 61 18.40 -41.90 11.94
N LEU A 62 19.06 -40.92 11.32
CA LEU A 62 20.13 -41.14 10.34
C LEU A 62 21.51 -41.39 10.99
N GLY A 63 21.80 -40.69 12.10
CA GLY A 63 23.15 -40.55 12.65
C GLY A 63 23.63 -41.69 13.54
N GLY A 64 22.81 -42.71 13.81
CA GLY A 64 23.30 -43.90 14.49
C GLY A 64 23.35 -43.85 16.02
N SER A 65 23.44 -42.66 16.62
CA SER A 65 23.75 -42.46 18.05
C SER A 65 22.62 -42.88 19.01
N GLY A 66 23.00 -43.28 20.24
CA GLY A 66 22.05 -43.62 21.31
C GLY A 66 21.27 -42.43 21.88
N VAL A 67 21.84 -41.22 21.80
CA VAL A 67 21.25 -39.94 22.24
C VAL A 67 21.68 -38.84 21.28
N THR A 68 20.76 -37.97 20.87
CA THR A 68 21.03 -36.74 20.11
C THR A 68 20.30 -35.59 20.79
N TYR A 69 20.92 -34.41 20.85
CA TYR A 69 20.29 -33.22 21.40
C TYR A 69 20.52 -32.01 20.49
N MET A 70 19.59 -31.06 20.52
CA MET A 70 19.60 -29.82 19.74
C MET A 70 19.17 -28.67 20.63
N ALA A 71 19.85 -27.53 20.53
CA ALA A 71 19.48 -26.33 21.26
C ALA A 71 18.22 -25.70 20.64
N LEU A 72 17.27 -25.34 21.50
CA LEU A 72 16.00 -24.80 21.05
C LEU A 72 16.14 -23.32 20.68
N THR A 73 15.77 -22.93 19.46
CA THR A 73 15.86 -21.54 18.95
C THR A 73 14.52 -20.82 19.11
N VAL A 74 14.17 -20.53 20.36
CA VAL A 74 12.94 -19.79 20.70
C VAL A 74 13.26 -18.55 21.56
N PRO A 75 12.47 -17.47 21.46
CA PRO A 75 12.68 -16.26 22.26
C PRO A 75 12.63 -16.57 23.75
N SER A 76 13.43 -15.89 24.57
CA SER A 76 13.47 -16.13 26.02
C SER A 76 12.19 -15.70 26.75
N SER A 77 11.32 -14.91 26.13
CA SER A 77 9.99 -14.54 26.63
C SER A 77 9.06 -14.12 25.49
N LEU A 78 7.75 -14.11 25.75
CA LEU A 78 6.74 -13.59 24.83
C LEU A 78 6.06 -12.38 25.46
N ALA A 79 6.24 -11.20 24.85
CA ALA A 79 5.84 -9.91 25.43
C ALA A 79 6.33 -9.71 26.89
N GLY A 80 7.56 -10.16 27.19
CA GLY A 80 8.15 -10.07 28.52
C GLY A 80 7.59 -11.08 29.53
N GLN A 81 6.71 -12.00 29.11
CA GLN A 81 6.13 -13.01 29.98
C GLN A 81 6.73 -14.40 29.72
N PRO A 82 6.88 -15.24 30.76
CA PRO A 82 7.33 -16.62 30.62
C PRO A 82 6.23 -17.47 29.98
N TYR A 83 6.61 -18.43 29.15
CA TYR A 83 5.69 -19.31 28.45
C TYR A 83 6.16 -20.75 28.52
N ASN A 84 5.23 -21.69 28.35
CA ASN A 84 5.47 -23.11 28.43
C ASN A 84 5.45 -23.74 27.03
N LEU A 85 6.42 -24.60 26.74
CA LEU A 85 6.38 -25.50 25.60
C LEU A 85 6.11 -26.91 26.08
N SER A 86 5.26 -27.65 25.37
CA SER A 86 5.05 -29.07 25.64
C SER A 86 4.88 -29.87 24.37
N ILE A 87 5.26 -31.15 24.43
CA ILE A 87 5.13 -32.11 23.35
C ILE A 87 4.29 -33.30 23.81
N VAL A 88 3.43 -33.81 22.94
CA VAL A 88 2.51 -34.90 23.24
C VAL A 88 2.41 -35.84 22.05
N SER A 89 2.59 -37.14 22.26
CA SER A 89 2.35 -38.16 21.24
C SER A 89 0.86 -38.25 20.90
N ARG A 90 0.51 -38.20 19.62
CA ARG A 90 -0.86 -38.42 19.11
C ARG A 90 -1.02 -39.69 18.31
N GLY A 91 0.08 -40.34 17.98
CA GLY A 91 0.17 -41.60 17.26
C GLY A 91 1.63 -41.87 16.93
N ASP A 92 1.88 -42.94 16.17
CA ASP A 92 3.23 -43.31 15.76
C ASP A 92 3.82 -42.22 14.87
N ASN A 93 4.95 -41.64 15.31
CA ASN A 93 5.63 -40.55 14.61
C ASN A 93 4.81 -39.25 14.49
N VAL A 94 3.75 -39.08 15.28
CA VAL A 94 2.94 -37.85 15.29
C VAL A 94 3.05 -37.19 16.66
N ILE A 95 3.67 -36.01 16.68
CA ILE A 95 3.93 -35.25 17.89
C ILE A 95 3.25 -33.89 17.81
N GLU A 96 2.41 -33.61 18.79
CA GLU A 96 1.79 -32.31 18.99
C GLU A 96 2.70 -31.43 19.84
N VAL A 97 3.20 -30.33 19.28
CA VAL A 97 3.90 -29.24 19.97
C VAL A 97 2.88 -28.19 20.41
N ARG A 98 2.97 -27.74 21.66
CA ARG A 98 2.08 -26.73 22.25
C ARG A 98 2.92 -25.61 22.83
N ALA A 99 2.66 -24.38 22.41
CA ALA A 99 3.15 -23.18 23.07
C ALA A 99 2.01 -22.56 23.87
N GLN A 100 2.23 -22.29 25.16
CA GLN A 100 1.21 -21.75 26.05
C GLN A 100 1.73 -20.57 26.86
N LEU A 101 0.99 -19.47 26.83
CA LEU A 101 1.21 -18.30 27.68
C LEU A 101 -0.08 -17.97 28.43
N GLN A 102 -0.09 -18.15 29.75
CA GLN A 102 -1.28 -17.98 30.59
C GLN A 102 -2.51 -18.77 30.04
N LEU A 103 -3.54 -18.06 29.55
CA LEU A 103 -4.76 -18.61 28.96
C LEU A 103 -4.64 -18.87 27.44
N TYR A 104 -3.60 -18.34 26.79
CA TYR A 104 -3.39 -18.50 25.35
C TYR A 104 -2.60 -19.76 25.06
N ARG A 105 -3.07 -20.52 24.07
CA ARG A 105 -2.44 -21.76 23.67
C ARG A 105 -2.48 -21.89 22.16
N GLN A 106 -1.30 -22.05 21.57
CA GLN A 106 -1.13 -22.43 20.18
C GLN A 106 -0.66 -23.88 20.11
N VAL A 107 -1.17 -24.58 19.11
CA VAL A 107 -0.93 -26.00 18.89
C VAL A 107 -0.41 -26.18 17.46
N ARG A 108 0.65 -26.96 17.32
CA ARG A 108 1.20 -27.41 16.05
C ARG A 108 1.35 -28.92 16.11
N VAL A 109 0.86 -29.62 15.09
CA VAL A 109 0.99 -31.07 14.98
C VAL A 109 2.03 -31.35 13.92
N VAL A 110 2.98 -32.21 14.26
CA VAL A 110 4.13 -32.48 13.44
C VAL A 110 4.25 -33.97 13.22
N VAL A 111 4.46 -34.36 11.96
CA VAL A 111 4.80 -35.74 11.60
C VAL A 111 6.31 -35.82 11.52
N THR A 112 6.91 -36.55 12.46
CA THR A 112 8.36 -36.71 12.51
C THR A 112 8.79 -37.77 11.50
N PRO A 113 9.71 -37.47 10.58
CA PRO A 113 10.21 -38.46 9.62
C PRO A 113 10.96 -39.56 10.36
N ASN A 114 10.64 -40.81 10.04
CA ASN A 114 11.26 -41.99 10.65
C ASN A 114 11.96 -42.81 9.58
N PHE A 115 13.29 -42.78 9.57
CA PHE A 115 14.12 -43.50 8.60
C PHE A 115 14.40 -44.97 9.02
N GLY A 116 13.38 -45.66 9.53
CA GLY A 116 13.43 -47.11 9.79
C GLY A 116 13.91 -47.53 11.19
N ARG A 117 13.88 -46.64 12.19
CA ARG A 117 14.32 -46.93 13.57
C ARG A 117 13.16 -47.13 14.58
N GLY A 118 11.99 -47.52 14.06
CA GLY A 118 10.76 -47.74 14.82
C GLY A 118 10.19 -46.44 15.44
N PRO A 119 8.98 -46.48 16.02
CA PRO A 119 8.12 -45.31 16.15
C PRO A 119 8.71 -44.21 17.07
N VAL A 120 8.46 -42.96 16.71
CA VAL A 120 8.87 -41.79 17.50
C VAL A 120 7.73 -41.36 18.43
N TYR A 121 8.04 -41.19 19.72
CA TYR A 121 7.09 -40.74 20.75
C TYR A 121 7.68 -39.60 21.59
N ALA A 122 6.85 -38.66 22.01
CA ALA A 122 7.18 -37.78 23.12
C ALA A 122 7.33 -38.60 24.43
N VAL A 123 8.27 -38.20 25.28
CA VAL A 123 8.44 -38.78 26.62
C VAL A 123 7.13 -38.65 27.42
N PRO A 124 6.70 -39.67 28.19
CA PRO A 124 5.48 -39.59 29.00
C PRO A 124 5.77 -38.89 30.34
N GLY A 125 5.72 -37.56 30.35
CA GLY A 125 6.07 -36.76 31.52
C GLY A 125 7.58 -36.60 31.65
N THR A 126 8.14 -36.86 32.83
CA THR A 126 9.57 -36.75 33.10
C THR A 126 10.23 -38.12 33.14
N VAL A 127 11.29 -38.33 32.35
CA VAL A 127 12.05 -39.56 32.27
C VAL A 127 13.53 -39.25 32.50
N ARG A 128 14.19 -39.99 33.39
CA ARG A 128 15.64 -39.89 33.60
C ARG A 128 16.38 -40.96 32.81
N LEU A 129 17.37 -40.54 32.04
CA LEU A 129 18.22 -41.39 31.22
C LEU A 129 19.69 -41.05 31.53
N GLY A 130 20.29 -41.80 32.45
CA GLY A 130 21.59 -41.45 33.01
C GLY A 130 21.52 -40.11 33.75
N ASP A 131 22.39 -39.17 33.38
CA ASP A 131 22.45 -37.82 33.96
C ASP A 131 21.47 -36.82 33.32
N LEU A 132 20.69 -37.27 32.32
CA LEU A 132 19.78 -36.41 31.56
C LEU A 132 18.34 -36.59 32.03
N GLU A 133 17.71 -35.48 32.42
CA GLU A 133 16.28 -35.44 32.77
C GLU A 133 15.50 -34.88 31.57
N LEU A 134 14.73 -35.76 30.92
CA LEU A 134 13.85 -35.41 29.81
C LEU A 134 12.45 -35.15 30.32
N SER A 135 11.82 -34.09 29.87
CA SER A 135 10.44 -33.74 30.18
C SER A 135 9.64 -33.54 28.91
N ASN A 136 8.35 -33.83 28.92
CA ASN A 136 7.47 -33.49 27.82
C ASN A 136 7.04 -32.01 27.83
N TYR A 137 7.56 -31.21 28.75
CA TYR A 137 7.37 -29.76 28.78
C TYR A 137 8.61 -29.02 29.29
N ILE A 138 8.72 -27.74 28.95
CA ILE A 138 9.75 -26.82 29.41
C ILE A 138 9.18 -25.40 29.57
N LEU A 139 9.54 -24.75 30.68
CA LEU A 139 9.23 -23.34 30.91
C LEU A 139 10.36 -22.46 30.37
N ILE A 140 10.00 -21.44 29.61
CA ILE A 140 10.91 -20.45 29.03
C ILE A 140 10.61 -19.08 29.68
N PRO A 141 11.63 -18.33 30.14
CA PRO A 141 13.06 -18.63 30.04
C PRO A 141 13.51 -19.74 30.99
N THR A 142 14.56 -20.45 30.60
CA THR A 142 15.28 -21.37 31.48
C THR A 142 16.09 -20.59 32.53
N PRO A 143 16.48 -21.23 33.66
CA PRO A 143 17.37 -20.60 34.63
C PRO A 143 18.65 -20.06 33.99
N GLN A 144 19.23 -19.00 34.56
CA GLN A 144 20.40 -18.33 34.00
C GLN A 144 21.56 -19.31 33.77
N GLY A 145 22.12 -19.31 32.56
CA GLY A 145 23.21 -20.21 32.15
C GLY A 145 22.76 -21.56 31.58
N TRP A 146 21.46 -21.87 31.64
CA TRP A 146 20.88 -23.08 31.06
C TRP A 146 20.24 -22.77 29.71
N ARG A 147 20.36 -23.69 28.75
CA ARG A 147 19.64 -23.64 27.48
C ARG A 147 18.53 -24.68 27.46
N ALA A 148 17.40 -24.31 26.87
CA ALA A 148 16.37 -25.25 26.48
C ALA A 148 16.90 -26.11 25.34
N MET A 149 16.76 -27.42 25.45
CA MET A 149 17.21 -28.39 24.46
C MET A 149 16.05 -29.30 24.10
N LEU A 150 15.99 -29.72 22.84
CA LEU A 150 15.26 -30.92 22.44
C LEU A 150 16.24 -32.10 22.43
N VAL A 151 15.78 -33.26 22.87
CA VAL A 151 16.60 -34.48 22.95
C VAL A 151 15.82 -35.65 22.37
N ALA A 152 16.49 -36.46 21.57
CA ALA A 152 16.02 -37.73 21.05
C ALA A 152 16.89 -38.86 21.60
N VAL A 153 16.27 -39.95 22.06
CA VAL A 153 16.95 -41.14 22.59
C VAL A 153 16.33 -42.41 22.02
N ASN A 154 17.10 -43.49 21.94
CA ASN A 154 16.54 -44.80 21.63
C ASN A 154 16.08 -45.49 22.93
N GLN A 155 14.85 -46.00 22.95
CA GLN A 155 14.33 -46.88 24.01
C GLN A 155 13.72 -48.14 23.37
N GLY A 156 14.48 -49.23 23.35
CA GLY A 156 14.12 -50.43 22.60
C GLY A 156 14.08 -50.12 21.10
N ASP A 157 12.96 -50.45 20.46
CA ASP A 157 12.72 -50.19 19.03
C ASP A 157 12.03 -48.83 18.78
N ALA A 158 11.92 -47.96 19.79
CA ALA A 158 11.28 -46.65 19.65
C ALA A 158 12.26 -45.51 19.92
N VAL A 159 11.98 -44.34 19.33
CA VAL A 159 12.70 -43.09 19.62
C VAL A 159 11.86 -42.24 20.56
N LEU A 160 12.39 -41.92 21.74
CA LEU A 160 11.75 -40.96 22.63
C LEU A 160 12.31 -39.56 22.42
N VAL A 161 11.43 -38.56 22.35
CA VAL A 161 11.80 -37.15 22.30
C VAL A 161 11.27 -36.38 23.50
N GLY A 162 12.10 -35.50 24.04
CA GLY A 162 11.81 -34.72 25.24
C GLY A 162 12.53 -33.39 25.21
N PHE A 163 12.08 -32.46 26.03
CA PHE A 163 12.86 -31.29 26.41
C PHE A 163 13.84 -31.65 27.51
N ALA A 164 15.02 -31.05 27.47
CA ALA A 164 15.95 -31.04 28.59
C ALA A 164 16.40 -29.61 28.85
N THR A 165 16.97 -29.40 30.04
CA THR A 165 17.83 -28.24 30.28
C THR A 165 19.24 -28.77 30.41
N GLN A 166 20.17 -28.19 29.66
CA GLN A 166 21.58 -28.53 29.78
C GLN A 166 22.36 -27.28 30.20
N LEU A 167 23.24 -27.45 31.18
CA LEU A 167 24.40 -26.59 31.38
C LEU A 167 25.25 -26.72 30.11
N GLY A 168 25.05 -25.82 29.15
CA GLY A 168 25.81 -25.89 27.90
C GLY A 168 27.31 -25.85 28.20
N PRO A 169 28.17 -26.51 27.39
CA PRO A 169 29.57 -26.12 27.40
C PRO A 169 29.62 -24.61 27.13
N LEU A 170 30.45 -23.92 27.89
CA LEU A 170 30.91 -22.58 27.54
C LEU A 170 31.66 -22.69 26.19
N GLU A 171 30.97 -22.89 25.07
CA GLU A 171 31.27 -21.98 23.96
C GLU A 171 31.10 -20.63 24.61
N ARG A 172 32.24 -19.98 24.93
CA ARG A 172 32.26 -18.62 25.45
C ARG A 172 31.21 -17.92 24.62
N PRO A 173 30.09 -17.49 25.22
CA PRO A 173 29.01 -16.96 24.42
C PRO A 173 29.69 -15.92 23.56
N GLY A 174 29.58 -16.09 22.24
CA GLY A 174 30.20 -15.17 21.31
C GLY A 174 29.86 -13.77 21.80
N SER A 175 30.79 -12.82 21.63
CA SER A 175 30.54 -11.43 21.99
C SER A 175 29.10 -11.05 21.60
N PRO A 176 28.41 -10.21 22.38
CA PRO A 176 27.01 -9.88 22.11
C PRO A 176 26.83 -9.59 20.62
N SER A 177 25.66 -9.89 20.06
CA SER A 177 25.41 -9.60 18.65
C SER A 177 23.98 -9.15 18.51
N PHE A 178 23.78 -7.89 18.14
CA PHE A 178 22.47 -7.25 18.14
C PHE A 178 21.87 -7.17 16.75
N LYS A 179 20.54 -7.30 16.66
CA LYS A 179 19.78 -7.12 15.42
C LYS A 179 18.49 -6.33 15.68
N LEU A 180 18.15 -5.40 14.80
CA LEU A 180 16.84 -4.74 14.79
C LEU A 180 15.78 -5.70 14.24
N VAL A 181 14.74 -5.98 15.02
CA VAL A 181 13.72 -7.01 14.69
C VAL A 181 12.27 -6.51 14.74
N GLY A 182 12.07 -5.21 14.89
CA GLY A 182 10.76 -4.58 14.79
C GLY A 182 10.88 -3.09 15.07
N TRP A 183 10.82 -2.27 14.03
CA TRP A 183 10.95 -0.81 14.12
C TRP A 183 9.91 -0.13 13.24
N ALA A 184 9.53 1.11 13.60
CA ALA A 184 8.72 1.94 12.73
C ALA A 184 9.51 2.24 11.44
N GLN A 185 9.01 1.84 10.28
CA GLN A 185 9.70 2.08 9.01
C GLN A 185 9.53 3.52 8.50
N GLN A 186 8.54 4.24 9.05
CA GLN A 186 8.24 5.62 8.72
C GLN A 186 7.96 6.43 10.00
N VAL A 187 8.42 7.67 10.02
CA VAL A 187 8.02 8.70 10.99
C VAL A 187 7.54 9.92 10.22
N SER A 188 6.36 10.46 10.57
CA SER A 188 5.82 11.65 9.92
C SER A 188 5.31 12.70 10.91
N GLY A 189 5.32 13.95 10.50
CA GLY A 189 4.80 15.08 11.28
C GLY A 189 5.21 16.43 10.73
N LEU A 190 4.70 17.51 11.33
CA LEU A 190 5.07 18.87 10.94
C LEU A 190 6.56 19.15 11.06
N ALA A 191 7.05 20.05 10.21
CA ALA A 191 8.40 20.59 10.29
C ALA A 191 8.72 21.10 11.71
N GLY A 192 9.87 20.66 12.23
CA GLY A 192 10.37 21.01 13.57
C GLY A 192 9.71 20.28 14.74
N SER A 193 8.65 19.49 14.51
CA SER A 193 7.95 18.76 15.58
C SER A 193 8.77 17.61 16.15
N GLU A 194 8.49 17.21 17.39
CA GLU A 194 9.05 16.00 17.99
C GLU A 194 8.16 14.79 17.75
N ARG A 195 8.77 13.67 17.36
CA ARG A 195 8.12 12.39 17.12
C ARG A 195 8.85 11.25 17.83
N LEU A 196 8.08 10.30 18.33
CA LEU A 196 8.65 9.14 19.01
C LEU A 196 8.92 8.02 18.00
N PHE A 197 10.19 7.68 17.80
CA PHE A 197 10.59 6.50 17.04
C PHE A 197 10.68 5.30 17.99
N THR A 198 10.00 4.20 17.67
CA THR A 198 9.97 2.98 18.49
C THR A 198 10.59 1.80 17.75
N PHE A 199 11.30 0.95 18.47
CA PHE A 199 12.00 -0.20 17.90
C PHE A 199 12.22 -1.33 18.91
N ALA A 200 12.72 -2.48 18.42
CA ALA A 200 13.09 -3.65 19.20
C ALA A 200 14.45 -4.21 18.74
N VAL A 201 15.30 -4.55 19.71
CA VAL A 201 16.63 -5.12 19.50
C VAL A 201 16.67 -6.54 20.04
N TRP A 202 17.08 -7.49 19.22
CA TRP A 202 17.35 -8.88 19.58
C TRP A 202 18.85 -9.12 19.79
N ASN A 203 19.23 -9.73 20.91
CA ASN A 203 20.62 -10.15 21.14
C ASN A 203 20.80 -11.66 20.90
N ARG A 204 21.62 -12.01 19.91
CA ARG A 204 21.97 -13.39 19.53
C ARG A 204 23.17 -13.97 20.29
N GLY A 205 23.94 -13.12 20.98
CA GLY A 205 25.18 -13.48 21.68
C GLY A 205 25.03 -13.53 23.20
N SER A 206 26.14 -13.30 23.91
CA SER A 206 26.12 -13.08 25.37
C SER A 206 25.31 -11.83 25.73
N ALA A 207 24.80 -11.75 26.96
CA ALA A 207 24.22 -10.51 27.48
C ALA A 207 25.17 -9.33 27.25
N GLY A 208 24.63 -8.19 26.83
CA GLY A 208 25.43 -7.03 26.46
C GLY A 208 24.62 -5.75 26.44
N ARG A 209 25.27 -4.67 25.99
CA ARG A 209 24.65 -3.34 25.86
C ARG A 209 24.68 -2.91 24.41
N ALA A 210 23.51 -2.56 23.89
CA ALA A 210 23.33 -2.03 22.55
C ALA A 210 23.08 -0.52 22.64
N LEU A 211 23.70 0.27 21.78
CA LEU A 211 23.40 1.68 21.58
C LEU A 211 22.71 1.84 20.23
N VAL A 212 21.42 2.18 20.26
CA VAL A 212 20.69 2.50 19.04
C VAL A 212 20.79 4.00 18.79
N LYS A 213 21.20 4.39 17.59
CA LYS A 213 21.31 5.78 17.13
C LYS A 213 20.43 5.98 15.92
N VAL A 214 19.85 7.17 15.78
CA VAL A 214 19.24 7.64 14.54
C VAL A 214 20.11 8.74 13.97
N LEU A 215 20.53 8.58 12.73
CA LEU A 215 21.36 9.52 11.99
C LEU A 215 20.54 10.16 10.87
N ASN A 216 20.73 11.46 10.66
CA ASN A 216 20.22 12.12 9.45
C ASN A 216 21.09 11.80 8.21
N GLU A 217 20.69 12.34 7.07
CA GLU A 217 21.40 12.19 5.78
C GLU A 217 22.86 12.71 5.78
N THR A 218 23.20 13.61 6.70
CA THR A 218 24.57 14.11 6.86
C THR A 218 25.43 13.24 7.80
N GLY A 219 24.85 12.18 8.38
CA GLY A 219 25.48 11.33 9.38
C GLY A 219 25.47 11.93 10.79
N ALA A 220 24.76 13.03 11.04
CA ALA A 220 24.64 13.62 12.36
C ALA A 220 23.62 12.84 13.21
N THR A 221 23.98 12.54 14.48
CA THR A 221 23.09 11.86 15.41
C THR A 221 21.95 12.76 15.87
N LEU A 222 20.72 12.35 15.58
CA LEU A 222 19.49 13.04 15.98
C LEU A 222 19.03 12.61 17.38
N GLY A 223 19.29 11.37 17.75
CA GLY A 223 18.97 10.81 19.05
C GLY A 223 19.57 9.42 19.23
N SER A 224 19.69 8.98 20.48
CA SER A 224 20.21 7.65 20.79
C SER A 224 19.69 7.14 22.13
N VAL A 225 19.62 5.82 22.28
CA VAL A 225 19.30 5.17 23.56
C VAL A 225 20.14 3.92 23.74
N GLU A 226 20.63 3.73 24.97
CA GLU A 226 21.37 2.53 25.38
C GLU A 226 20.40 1.51 25.99
N LEU A 227 20.46 0.27 25.53
CA LEU A 227 19.65 -0.86 26.00
C LEU A 227 20.57 -1.94 26.56
N THR A 228 20.23 -2.47 27.74
CA THR A 228 20.82 -3.70 28.25
C THR A 228 19.96 -4.86 27.77
N VAL A 229 20.55 -5.79 27.01
CA VAL A 229 19.81 -6.89 26.37
C VAL A 229 20.49 -8.21 26.76
N GLY A 230 19.75 -9.06 27.46
CA GLY A 230 20.16 -10.40 27.86
C GLY A 230 20.40 -11.32 26.66
N SER A 231 21.07 -12.46 26.89
CA SER A 231 21.30 -13.46 25.84
C SER A 231 19.97 -14.01 25.33
N GLY A 232 19.74 -13.95 24.02
CA GLY A 232 18.50 -14.38 23.37
C GLY A 232 17.29 -13.46 23.62
N GLU A 233 17.47 -12.36 24.34
CA GLU A 233 16.40 -11.43 24.70
C GLU A 233 16.09 -10.45 23.56
N VAL A 234 14.83 -10.02 23.50
CA VAL A 234 14.38 -8.89 22.68
C VAL A 234 13.93 -7.75 23.60
N VAL A 235 14.56 -6.59 23.50
CA VAL A 235 14.25 -5.40 24.30
C VAL A 235 13.72 -4.29 23.40
N ARG A 236 12.65 -3.62 23.84
CA ARG A 236 12.06 -2.47 23.14
C ARG A 236 12.66 -1.16 23.63
N GLY A 237 12.84 -0.22 22.70
CA GLY A 237 13.33 1.12 22.98
C GLY A 237 12.51 2.17 22.24
N ALA A 238 12.67 3.43 22.67
CA ALA A 238 12.11 4.57 21.98
C ALA A 238 13.09 5.76 22.02
N ILE A 239 13.14 6.53 20.94
CA ILE A 239 13.97 7.74 20.81
C ILE A 239 13.05 8.89 20.38
N PRO A 240 12.97 10.00 21.14
CA PRO A 240 12.34 11.22 20.64
C PRO A 240 13.23 11.82 19.55
N LEU A 241 12.66 12.06 18.38
CA LEU A 241 13.33 12.62 17.21
C LEU A 241 12.70 13.97 16.87
N LYS A 242 13.53 14.99 16.70
CA LYS A 242 13.09 16.28 16.17
C LYS A 242 13.11 16.23 14.65
N LEU A 243 11.96 16.46 14.02
CA LEU A 243 11.85 16.48 12.57
C LEU A 243 12.58 17.70 11.97
N PRO A 244 13.07 17.60 10.71
CA PRO A 244 13.65 18.71 9.98
C PRO A 244 12.73 19.94 9.97
N GLY A 245 13.31 21.13 9.96
CA GLY A 245 12.54 22.38 9.86
C GLY A 245 11.99 22.66 8.47
N ALA A 246 12.43 21.93 7.44
CA ALA A 246 11.94 22.06 6.07
C ALA A 246 11.01 20.87 5.74
N PRO A 247 9.81 21.11 5.18
CA PRO A 247 8.96 20.05 4.65
C PRO A 247 9.66 19.24 3.56
N GLY A 248 9.33 17.95 3.44
CA GLY A 248 9.93 17.06 2.45
C GLY A 248 10.05 15.60 2.91
N ALA A 249 10.52 14.75 2.01
CA ALA A 249 10.85 13.36 2.29
C ALA A 249 12.35 13.22 2.53
N TYR A 250 12.73 12.55 3.61
CA TYR A 250 14.09 12.31 4.04
C TYR A 250 14.32 10.83 4.29
N ILE A 251 15.56 10.38 4.12
CA ILE A 251 15.98 9.03 4.47
C ILE A 251 17.00 9.14 5.59
N TRP A 252 16.64 8.61 6.75
CA TRP A 252 17.50 8.51 7.93
C TRP A 252 18.02 7.09 8.09
N MET A 253 19.05 6.93 8.91
CA MET A 253 19.65 5.63 9.20
C MET A 253 19.56 5.32 10.69
N VAL A 254 19.08 4.13 11.02
CA VAL A 254 19.02 3.60 12.38
C VAL A 254 20.14 2.60 12.55
N GLU A 255 21.09 2.91 13.40
CA GLU A 255 22.26 2.06 13.67
C GLU A 255 22.14 1.39 15.04
N CYS A 256 22.46 0.09 15.12
CA CYS A 256 22.55 -0.66 16.36
C CYS A 256 24.02 -1.00 16.65
N TRP A 257 24.62 -0.26 17.59
CA TRP A 257 26.01 -0.42 17.99
C TRP A 257 26.12 -1.35 19.18
N ASN A 258 27.12 -2.21 19.15
CA ASN A 258 27.50 -3.06 20.25
C ASN A 258 28.55 -2.38 21.13
N LEU A 259 28.15 -1.98 22.33
CA LEU A 259 29.04 -1.26 23.24
C LEU A 259 30.08 -2.15 23.91
N VAL A 260 29.99 -3.48 23.77
CA VAL A 260 30.96 -4.41 24.38
C VAL A 260 32.21 -4.55 23.52
N ASN A 261 32.07 -4.58 22.20
CA ASN A 261 33.17 -4.71 21.25
C ASN A 261 33.39 -3.46 20.37
N GLY A 262 32.50 -2.48 20.44
CA GLY A 262 32.57 -1.24 19.65
C GLY A 262 32.18 -1.38 18.18
N THR A 263 31.52 -2.46 17.78
CA THR A 263 31.12 -2.70 16.37
C THR A 263 29.70 -2.23 16.08
N LEU A 264 29.45 -1.90 14.81
CA LEU A 264 28.10 -1.74 14.28
C LEU A 264 27.56 -3.13 13.92
N ASP A 265 26.51 -3.60 14.59
CA ASP A 265 25.99 -4.95 14.39
C ASP A 265 24.83 -4.98 13.38
N ASP A 266 24.06 -3.88 13.25
CA ASP A 266 22.95 -3.75 12.30
C ASP A 266 22.69 -2.28 11.94
N ALA A 267 22.17 -2.05 10.73
CA ALA A 267 21.76 -0.73 10.25
C ALA A 267 20.54 -0.84 9.34
N GLN A 268 19.53 0.01 9.55
CA GLN A 268 18.26 0.00 8.81
C GLN A 268 17.90 1.42 8.34
N SER A 269 17.28 1.54 7.18
CA SER A 269 16.73 2.82 6.71
C SER A 269 15.43 3.16 7.45
N LEU A 270 15.24 4.45 7.71
CA LEU A 270 14.02 5.04 8.27
C LEU A 270 13.51 6.11 7.31
N SER A 271 12.30 5.93 6.78
CA SER A 271 11.64 6.96 5.97
C SER A 271 11.12 8.06 6.88
N VAL A 272 11.37 9.32 6.54
CA VAL A 272 10.87 10.46 7.31
C VAL A 272 10.13 11.41 6.39
N GLU A 273 8.88 11.67 6.73
CA GLU A 273 8.00 12.55 5.97
C GLU A 273 7.66 13.78 6.81
N VAL A 274 8.22 14.91 6.40
CA VAL A 274 7.98 16.19 7.06
C VAL A 274 6.85 16.90 6.33
N LEU A 275 5.71 16.96 7.01
CA LEU A 275 4.50 17.58 6.50
C LEU A 275 4.60 19.09 6.58
N ARG A 276 3.96 19.76 5.61
CA ARG A 276 3.72 21.20 5.64
C ARG A 276 2.35 21.46 6.27
N LEU A 277 2.23 22.56 7.02
CA LEU A 277 0.91 23.05 7.36
C LEU A 277 0.33 23.69 6.09
N SER A 278 -0.79 23.17 5.60
CA SER A 278 -1.42 23.75 4.40
C SER A 278 -2.39 24.86 4.82
N ALA A 279 -2.12 26.09 4.41
CA ALA A 279 -3.05 27.21 4.52
C ALA A 279 -3.73 27.45 3.18
N VAL A 280 -5.07 27.48 3.17
CA VAL A 280 -5.89 27.80 2.01
C VAL A 280 -6.58 29.13 2.26
N PHE A 281 -6.29 30.11 1.43
CA PHE A 281 -6.82 31.47 1.53
C PHE A 281 -6.98 32.06 0.13
N ALA A 282 -7.67 33.20 0.02
CA ALA A 282 -7.74 33.94 -1.24
C ALA A 282 -6.38 34.57 -1.54
N GLU A 283 -5.73 34.19 -2.65
CA GLU A 283 -4.43 34.78 -3.03
C GLU A 283 -4.53 36.29 -3.33
N SER A 284 -5.73 36.77 -3.64
CA SER A 284 -6.01 38.19 -3.72
C SER A 284 -7.29 38.62 -3.02
N ILE A 285 -7.30 39.90 -2.68
CA ILE A 285 -8.45 40.58 -2.09
C ILE A 285 -8.66 41.85 -2.87
N SER A 286 -9.90 42.08 -3.30
CA SER A 286 -10.28 43.31 -3.98
C SER A 286 -11.36 44.06 -3.22
N GLY A 287 -11.32 45.38 -3.26
CA GLY A 287 -12.30 46.23 -2.60
C GLY A 287 -12.08 47.71 -2.84
N LEU A 288 -12.91 48.54 -2.21
CA LEU A 288 -12.84 49.99 -2.36
C LEU A 288 -11.78 50.57 -1.41
N PRO A 289 -11.25 51.77 -1.70
CA PRO A 289 -10.32 52.41 -0.80
C PRO A 289 -10.90 52.56 0.61
N ASN A 290 -10.11 52.21 1.63
CA ASN A 290 -10.49 52.22 3.06
C ASN A 290 -11.60 51.24 3.49
N SER A 291 -12.10 50.36 2.62
CA SER A 291 -13.10 49.36 3.04
C SER A 291 -12.48 48.30 3.94
N GLU A 292 -13.25 47.80 4.90
CA GLU A 292 -12.90 46.59 5.65
C GLU A 292 -13.41 45.35 4.90
N VAL A 293 -12.52 44.38 4.70
CA VAL A 293 -12.83 43.14 4.00
C VAL A 293 -12.46 41.96 4.92
N PRO A 294 -13.36 41.00 5.13
CA PRO A 294 -13.01 39.77 5.83
C PRO A 294 -12.11 38.91 4.94
N PHE A 295 -11.04 38.38 5.53
CA PHE A 295 -10.08 37.50 4.89
C PHE A 295 -10.04 36.18 5.65
N GLU A 296 -10.59 35.13 5.04
CA GLU A 296 -10.67 33.81 5.64
C GLU A 296 -9.43 32.99 5.28
N VAL A 297 -8.83 32.37 6.29
CA VAL A 297 -7.71 31.44 6.15
C VAL A 297 -8.14 30.11 6.73
N VAL A 298 -8.23 29.09 5.87
CA VAL A 298 -8.51 27.71 6.25
C VAL A 298 -7.18 27.01 6.48
N LEU A 299 -6.96 26.57 7.70
CA LEU A 299 -5.76 25.87 8.13
C LEU A 299 -6.07 24.37 8.12
N ILE A 300 -5.26 23.59 7.42
CA ILE A 300 -5.42 22.15 7.27
C ILE A 300 -4.29 21.45 8.02
N ASN A 301 -4.68 20.62 8.98
CA ASN A 301 -3.80 19.75 9.75
C ASN A 301 -3.85 18.34 9.14
N GLU A 302 -2.79 17.97 8.43
CA GLU A 302 -2.66 16.63 7.83
C GLU A 302 -2.09 15.59 8.79
N ASP A 303 -1.89 15.94 10.06
CA ASP A 303 -1.20 15.09 11.02
C ASP A 303 -2.03 14.69 12.25
N GLY A 304 -1.52 13.73 12.99
CA GLY A 304 -2.24 13.10 14.11
C GLY A 304 -2.30 13.88 15.43
N THR A 305 -1.90 15.16 15.47
CA THR A 305 -1.82 15.98 16.70
C THR A 305 -2.49 17.34 16.54
N ASP A 306 -3.21 17.80 17.58
CA ASP A 306 -3.84 19.14 17.58
C ASP A 306 -2.79 20.26 17.78
N TRP A 307 -2.98 21.43 17.14
CA TRP A 307 -2.16 22.62 17.41
C TRP A 307 -2.93 23.93 17.34
N THR A 308 -2.30 25.01 17.81
CA THR A 308 -2.77 26.38 17.62
C THR A 308 -1.93 27.08 16.56
N ALA A 309 -2.53 27.38 15.40
CA ALA A 309 -1.88 28.19 14.38
C ALA A 309 -2.25 29.66 14.56
N HIS A 310 -1.23 30.52 14.53
CA HIS A 310 -1.35 31.97 14.51
C HIS A 310 -1.17 32.48 13.09
N VAL A 311 -2.13 33.26 12.60
CA VAL A 311 -2.13 33.85 11.27
C VAL A 311 -2.09 35.35 11.40
N GLN A 312 -1.13 36.01 10.74
CA GLN A 312 -0.98 37.47 10.83
C GLN A 312 -0.48 38.07 9.52
N PHE A 313 -0.89 39.30 9.21
CA PHE A 313 -0.22 40.08 8.18
C PHE A 313 0.99 40.80 8.79
N VAL A 314 2.22 40.50 8.34
CA VAL A 314 3.48 40.91 9.02
C VAL A 314 3.60 42.43 9.22
N ASP A 315 3.07 43.22 8.28
CA ASP A 315 3.15 44.69 8.30
C ASP A 315 1.80 45.37 8.62
N ARG A 316 0.86 44.63 9.21
CA ARG A 316 -0.50 45.10 9.54
C ARG A 316 -0.89 44.60 10.93
N GLU A 317 -1.76 45.34 11.60
CA GLU A 317 -2.27 44.95 12.93
C GLU A 317 -3.35 43.83 12.88
N ALA A 318 -3.49 43.15 11.75
CA ALA A 318 -4.49 42.09 11.57
C ALA A 318 -3.89 40.72 11.88
N SER A 319 -4.47 40.02 12.87
CA SER A 319 -4.11 38.64 13.23
C SER A 319 -5.33 37.84 13.69
N CYS A 320 -5.28 36.53 13.52
CA CYS A 320 -6.18 35.55 14.14
C CYS A 320 -5.39 34.33 14.63
N ALA A 321 -6.02 33.52 15.49
CA ALA A 321 -5.50 32.23 15.89
C ALA A 321 -6.63 31.20 15.84
N ALA A 322 -6.30 29.97 15.45
CA ALA A 322 -7.25 28.86 15.48
C ALA A 322 -6.56 27.57 15.92
N THR A 323 -7.26 26.81 16.76
CA THR A 323 -6.88 25.44 17.08
C THR A 323 -7.31 24.53 15.94
N VAL A 324 -6.37 23.81 15.34
CA VAL A 324 -6.60 22.91 14.21
C VAL A 324 -6.52 21.46 14.72
N PRO A 325 -7.64 20.71 14.74
CA PRO A 325 -7.65 19.35 15.27
C PRO A 325 -6.86 18.38 14.38
N ALA A 326 -6.32 17.32 14.97
CA ALA A 326 -5.61 16.24 14.30
C ALA A 326 -6.40 15.70 13.08
N GLY A 327 -5.78 15.70 11.90
CA GLY A 327 -6.37 15.27 10.64
C GLY A 327 -7.54 16.14 10.15
N GLY A 328 -7.76 17.30 10.75
CA GLY A 328 -8.90 18.18 10.49
C GLY A 328 -8.50 19.53 9.89
N ASN A 329 -9.46 20.45 9.86
CA ASN A 329 -9.23 21.83 9.45
C ASN A 329 -9.95 22.80 10.39
N SER A 330 -9.47 24.05 10.40
CA SER A 330 -10.10 25.16 11.12
C SER A 330 -9.96 26.43 10.31
N THR A 331 -10.98 27.28 10.35
CA THR A 331 -10.96 28.59 9.67
C THR A 331 -10.71 29.68 10.70
N CYS A 332 -9.83 30.63 10.38
CA CYS A 332 -9.72 31.89 11.10
C CYS A 332 -9.91 33.07 10.14
N THR A 333 -10.65 34.08 10.59
CA THR A 333 -11.02 35.24 9.76
C THR A 333 -10.29 36.48 10.28
N LEU A 334 -9.52 37.12 9.41
CA LEU A 334 -8.90 38.43 9.65
C LEU A 334 -9.80 39.53 9.08
N LEU A 335 -10.06 40.59 9.84
CA LEU A 335 -10.65 41.81 9.29
C LEU A 335 -9.52 42.74 8.85
N ILE A 336 -9.41 43.00 7.55
CA ILE A 336 -8.37 43.87 7.01
C ILE A 336 -8.95 45.16 6.44
N LYS A 337 -8.28 46.28 6.70
CA LYS A 337 -8.62 47.58 6.12
C LYS A 337 -7.77 47.84 4.88
N LEU A 338 -8.42 47.98 3.73
CA LEU A 338 -7.73 48.20 2.46
C LEU A 338 -7.07 49.59 2.38
N PRO A 339 -5.96 49.74 1.64
CA PRO A 339 -5.29 51.04 1.44
C PRO A 339 -6.23 52.14 0.94
N SER A 340 -5.91 53.39 1.28
CA SER A 340 -6.71 54.56 0.90
C SER A 340 -6.54 55.00 -0.55
N ASN A 341 -5.49 54.54 -1.23
CA ASN A 341 -5.24 54.84 -2.63
C ASN A 341 -5.53 53.62 -3.49
N PRO A 342 -6.21 53.77 -4.65
CA PRO A 342 -6.38 52.68 -5.60
C PRO A 342 -5.02 52.20 -6.12
N GLY A 343 -4.90 50.91 -6.40
CA GLY A 343 -3.65 50.29 -6.85
C GLY A 343 -3.50 48.84 -6.42
N GLN A 344 -2.39 48.24 -6.83
CA GLN A 344 -1.96 46.90 -6.42
C GLN A 344 -0.93 46.99 -5.29
N TYR A 345 -1.10 46.15 -4.27
CA TYR A 345 -0.16 46.02 -3.16
C TYR A 345 0.11 44.53 -2.92
N THR A 346 1.31 44.19 -2.45
CA THR A 346 1.62 42.83 -1.98
C THR A 346 1.83 42.88 -0.48
N TRP A 347 1.07 42.09 0.27
CA TRP A 347 1.21 41.96 1.72
C TRP A 347 1.68 40.56 2.09
N LYS A 348 2.47 40.44 3.16
CA LYS A 348 2.91 39.13 3.66
C LYS A 348 1.98 38.58 4.73
N LEU A 349 1.37 37.43 4.46
CA LEU A 349 0.62 36.62 5.42
C LEU A 349 1.58 35.60 6.04
N ARG A 350 1.77 35.64 7.36
CA ARG A 350 2.55 34.66 8.11
C ARG A 350 1.61 33.70 8.83
N VAL A 351 1.87 32.41 8.65
CA VAL A 351 1.27 31.34 9.45
C VAL A 351 2.36 30.74 10.34
N GLU A 352 2.11 30.73 11.65
CA GLU A 352 3.05 30.25 12.67
C GLU A 352 2.37 29.23 13.58
N VAL A 353 3.09 28.14 13.90
CA VAL A 353 2.67 27.18 14.93
C VAL A 353 3.71 27.27 16.06
N PRO A 354 3.44 28.04 17.13
CA PRO A 354 4.41 28.30 18.19
C PRO A 354 4.97 27.04 18.85
N GLU A 355 4.16 25.98 18.94
CA GLU A 355 4.51 24.72 19.59
C GLU A 355 5.61 23.96 18.85
N THR A 356 5.67 24.07 17.52
CA THR A 356 6.69 23.40 16.69
C THR A 356 7.79 24.36 16.23
N GLY A 357 7.55 25.67 16.33
CA GLY A 357 8.39 26.70 15.74
C GLY A 357 8.21 26.83 14.23
N TYR A 358 7.21 26.17 13.64
CA TYR A 358 6.88 26.29 12.22
C TYR A 358 6.50 27.72 11.87
N LYS A 359 7.05 28.23 10.76
CA LYS A 359 6.72 29.54 10.20
C LYS A 359 6.73 29.46 8.69
N GLU A 360 5.69 29.96 8.05
CA GLU A 360 5.61 30.10 6.61
C GLU A 360 5.01 31.47 6.26
N ASP A 361 5.64 32.14 5.29
CA ASP A 361 5.20 33.43 4.79
C ASP A 361 4.63 33.24 3.37
N TYR A 362 3.47 33.82 3.11
CA TYR A 362 2.80 33.84 1.82
C TYR A 362 2.60 35.28 1.35
N ASP A 363 2.71 35.51 0.05
CA ASP A 363 2.35 36.80 -0.55
C ASP A 363 0.86 36.81 -0.88
N VAL A 364 0.17 37.89 -0.48
CA VAL A 364 -1.25 38.15 -0.77
C VAL A 364 -1.36 39.44 -1.56
N TYR A 365 -2.03 39.38 -2.71
CA TYR A 365 -2.18 40.51 -3.62
C TYR A 365 -3.44 41.30 -3.29
N ILE A 366 -3.28 42.57 -2.95
CA ILE A 366 -4.38 43.48 -2.61
C ILE A 366 -4.65 44.40 -3.78
N HIS A 367 -5.86 44.34 -4.33
CA HIS A 367 -6.30 45.19 -5.41
C HIS A 367 -7.36 46.20 -4.93
N VAL A 368 -6.95 47.46 -4.78
CA VAL A 368 -7.86 48.53 -4.40
C VAL A 368 -8.44 49.15 -5.66
N LYS A 369 -9.73 48.88 -5.90
CA LYS A 369 -10.45 49.28 -7.12
C LYS A 369 -10.62 50.80 -7.19
N ARG A 370 -10.58 51.36 -8.42
CA ARG A 370 -10.95 52.76 -8.67
C ARG A 370 -12.46 52.93 -8.56
N LEU A 371 -12.89 54.02 -7.91
CA LEU A 371 -14.31 54.30 -7.70
C LEU A 371 -15.03 54.70 -9.01
N ASP A 372 -14.27 55.16 -10.02
CA ASP A 372 -14.72 55.79 -11.27
C ASP A 372 -14.43 54.97 -12.55
N ALA A 373 -14.00 53.70 -12.42
CA ALA A 373 -13.74 52.79 -13.54
C ALA A 373 -15.00 52.57 -14.41
N ALA A 374 -14.88 52.76 -15.73
CA ALA A 374 -15.97 52.51 -16.67
C ALA A 374 -16.26 51.02 -16.78
N LEU A 375 -15.22 50.20 -16.91
CA LEU A 375 -15.30 48.75 -17.06
C LEU A 375 -15.10 48.04 -15.71
N ARG A 376 -15.88 46.98 -15.48
CA ARG A 376 -15.73 46.06 -14.34
C ARG A 376 -15.89 44.61 -14.79
N ILE A 377 -15.07 43.71 -14.27
CA ILE A 377 -15.22 42.27 -14.46
C ILE A 377 -16.28 41.80 -13.46
N ALA A 378 -17.46 41.45 -13.97
CA ALA A 378 -18.61 41.04 -13.17
C ALA A 378 -18.57 39.53 -12.84
N GLU A 379 -18.20 38.69 -13.81
CA GLU A 379 -18.09 37.24 -13.65
C GLU A 379 -16.86 36.71 -14.38
N LEU A 380 -16.22 35.68 -13.81
CA LEU A 380 -15.01 35.06 -14.35
C LEU A 380 -14.89 33.61 -13.84
N ASN A 381 -14.45 32.69 -14.71
CA ASN A 381 -13.95 31.38 -14.30
C ASN A 381 -12.73 31.56 -13.37
N ARG A 382 -12.91 31.42 -12.06
CA ARG A 382 -11.84 31.62 -11.06
C ARG A 382 -10.77 30.53 -11.06
N SER A 383 -11.05 29.37 -11.66
CA SER A 383 -10.11 28.27 -11.79
C SER A 383 -10.24 27.60 -13.14
N VAL A 384 -9.10 27.20 -13.71
CA VAL A 384 -9.01 26.40 -14.92
C VAL A 384 -8.03 25.26 -14.68
N VAL A 385 -8.46 24.05 -15.01
CA VAL A 385 -7.66 22.83 -14.91
C VAL A 385 -7.62 22.17 -16.28
N GLY A 386 -6.44 21.78 -16.72
CA GLY A 386 -6.31 21.01 -17.95
C GLY A 386 -4.91 20.42 -18.10
N ALA A 387 -4.69 19.75 -19.21
CA ALA A 387 -3.40 19.17 -19.52
C ALA A 387 -2.40 20.26 -19.92
N VAL A 388 -1.11 19.98 -19.73
CA VAL A 388 -0.05 20.82 -20.30
C VAL A 388 -0.30 21.09 -21.79
N ASP A 389 -0.05 22.34 -22.22
CA ASP A 389 -0.27 22.81 -23.59
C ASP A 389 -1.73 22.80 -24.11
N GLN A 390 -2.71 22.40 -23.31
CA GLN A 390 -4.12 22.34 -23.74
C GLN A 390 -4.73 23.74 -23.92
N TRP A 391 -5.57 23.92 -24.94
CA TRP A 391 -6.43 25.09 -25.05
C TRP A 391 -7.63 24.99 -24.12
N VAL A 392 -7.85 26.03 -23.33
CA VAL A 392 -8.91 26.15 -22.34
C VAL A 392 -9.79 27.37 -22.65
N ARG A 393 -11.08 27.25 -22.33
CA ARG A 393 -12.05 28.34 -22.47
C ARG A 393 -12.18 29.12 -21.17
N LEU A 394 -12.02 30.43 -21.25
CA LEU A 394 -12.28 31.39 -20.19
C LEU A 394 -13.50 32.21 -20.58
N VAL A 395 -14.55 32.19 -19.74
CA VAL A 395 -15.73 33.04 -19.91
C VAL A 395 -15.59 34.22 -18.96
N VAL A 396 -15.63 35.43 -19.51
CA VAL A 396 -15.50 36.68 -18.76
C VAL A 396 -16.69 37.57 -19.07
N VAL A 397 -17.40 38.03 -18.04
CA VAL A 397 -18.50 38.99 -18.20
C VAL A 397 -18.00 40.37 -17.77
N VAL A 398 -18.00 41.32 -18.71
CA VAL A 398 -17.56 42.70 -18.46
C VAL A 398 -18.78 43.61 -18.40
N ASN A 399 -18.86 44.46 -17.38
CA ASN A 399 -19.88 45.49 -17.20
C ASN A 399 -19.31 46.88 -17.51
N ASN A 400 -20.01 47.66 -18.33
CA ASN A 400 -19.73 49.07 -18.50
C ASN A 400 -20.68 49.89 -17.61
N THR A 401 -20.15 50.54 -16.58
CA THR A 401 -20.90 51.34 -15.60
C THR A 401 -21.19 52.77 -16.06
N TRP A 402 -20.59 53.21 -17.18
CA TRP A 402 -20.82 54.54 -17.73
C TRP A 402 -22.09 54.59 -18.59
N SER A 403 -22.57 55.82 -18.84
CA SER A 403 -23.74 56.09 -19.69
C SER A 403 -23.39 56.19 -21.18
N SER A 404 -22.14 55.97 -21.56
CA SER A 404 -21.66 55.95 -22.94
C SER A 404 -20.98 54.62 -23.28
N ASP A 405 -20.99 54.25 -24.56
CA ASP A 405 -20.25 53.08 -25.06
C ASP A 405 -18.75 53.22 -24.79
N VAL A 406 -18.10 52.08 -24.53
CA VAL A 406 -16.67 52.04 -24.21
C VAL A 406 -15.95 51.08 -25.15
N ASN A 407 -14.91 51.56 -25.83
CA ASN A 407 -13.95 50.71 -26.54
C ASN A 407 -13.07 50.00 -25.52
N ALA A 408 -13.32 48.71 -25.31
CA ALA A 408 -12.69 47.89 -24.30
C ALA A 408 -11.66 46.94 -24.92
N SER A 409 -10.60 46.63 -24.16
CA SER A 409 -9.71 45.51 -24.42
C SER A 409 -9.60 44.64 -23.17
N LEU A 410 -9.65 43.33 -23.35
CA LEU A 410 -9.51 42.36 -22.28
C LEU A 410 -8.23 41.56 -22.54
N LEU A 411 -7.28 41.58 -21.61
CA LEU A 411 -6.04 40.82 -21.71
C LEU A 411 -6.00 39.78 -20.60
N VAL A 412 -5.63 38.55 -20.95
CA VAL A 412 -5.24 37.52 -19.98
C VAL A 412 -3.73 37.44 -20.04
N VAL A 413 -3.07 37.72 -18.92
CA VAL A 413 -1.62 37.67 -18.81
C VAL A 413 -1.19 36.67 -17.75
N ASP A 414 -0.06 36.00 -17.96
CA ASP A 414 0.55 35.16 -16.94
C ASP A 414 1.31 35.98 -15.88
N SER A 415 1.89 35.29 -14.88
CA SER A 415 2.67 35.92 -13.81
C SER A 415 3.96 36.61 -14.28
N SER A 416 4.44 36.31 -15.49
CA SER A 416 5.55 37.04 -16.12
C SER A 416 5.09 38.32 -16.83
N GLY A 417 3.77 38.50 -16.96
CA GLY A 417 3.14 39.59 -17.71
C GLY A 417 2.95 39.29 -19.19
N ALA A 418 3.23 38.06 -19.65
CA ALA A 418 3.04 37.68 -21.04
C ALA A 418 1.55 37.43 -21.34
N THR A 419 1.05 38.00 -22.44
CA THR A 419 -0.35 37.81 -22.86
C THR A 419 -0.58 36.39 -23.37
N VAL A 420 -1.49 35.66 -22.73
CA VAL A 420 -1.91 34.30 -23.11
C VAL A 420 -3.22 34.27 -23.88
N ALA A 421 -4.07 35.30 -23.73
CA ALA A 421 -5.27 35.51 -24.53
C ALA A 421 -5.64 37.00 -24.58
N ALA A 422 -6.33 37.43 -25.62
CA ALA A 422 -6.76 38.82 -25.76
C ALA A 422 -8.10 38.94 -26.51
N TRP A 423 -8.86 39.98 -26.18
CA TRP A 423 -10.05 40.41 -26.90
C TRP A 423 -10.13 41.93 -26.96
N SER A 424 -10.76 42.46 -28.01
CA SER A 424 -11.04 43.90 -28.14
C SER A 424 -12.39 44.13 -28.81
N GLY A 425 -13.16 45.09 -28.33
CA GLY A 425 -14.48 45.42 -28.89
C GLY A 425 -15.19 46.55 -28.13
N VAL A 426 -16.48 46.71 -28.38
CA VAL A 426 -17.30 47.76 -27.73
C VAL A 426 -18.19 47.13 -26.66
N VAL A 427 -18.19 47.69 -25.45
CA VAL A 427 -19.17 47.38 -24.40
C VAL A 427 -20.16 48.53 -24.33
N GLY A 428 -21.43 48.25 -24.61
CA GLY A 428 -22.47 49.28 -24.68
C GLY A 428 -22.66 50.00 -23.34
N ALA A 429 -23.15 51.24 -23.37
CA ALA A 429 -23.49 52.03 -22.19
C ALA A 429 -24.36 51.24 -21.19
N SER A 430 -23.96 51.22 -19.91
CA SER A 430 -24.73 50.58 -18.83
C SER A 430 -25.12 49.12 -19.12
N SER A 431 -24.27 48.40 -19.84
CA SER A 431 -24.53 47.04 -20.32
C SER A 431 -23.48 46.03 -19.88
N THR A 432 -23.82 44.74 -19.97
CA THR A 432 -22.91 43.62 -19.71
C THR A 432 -22.65 42.87 -21.02
N LEU A 433 -21.42 42.39 -21.19
CA LEU A 433 -21.00 41.63 -22.37
C LEU A 433 -20.25 40.35 -21.92
N PRO A 434 -20.77 39.15 -22.21
CA PRO A 434 -20.02 37.91 -22.06
C PRO A 434 -18.99 37.77 -23.19
N ILE A 435 -17.76 37.43 -22.84
CA ILE A 435 -16.62 37.28 -23.74
C ILE A 435 -16.04 35.87 -23.55
N ASP A 436 -15.92 35.14 -24.64
CA ASP A 436 -15.26 33.83 -24.70
C ASP A 436 -13.81 33.98 -25.17
N LEU A 437 -12.87 33.64 -24.29
CA LEU A 437 -11.45 33.64 -24.58
C LEU A 437 -10.92 32.21 -24.65
N ALA A 438 -10.09 31.91 -25.65
CA ALA A 438 -9.30 30.69 -25.70
C ALA A 438 -7.87 31.02 -25.26
N ALA A 439 -7.38 30.33 -24.22
CA ALA A 439 -6.02 30.47 -23.71
C ALA A 439 -5.32 29.11 -23.74
N ARG A 440 -3.99 29.10 -23.92
CA ARG A 440 -3.20 27.86 -23.91
C ARG A 440 -2.55 27.67 -22.55
N LEU A 441 -2.75 26.51 -21.93
CA LEU A 441 -2.11 26.18 -20.65
C LEU A 441 -0.58 26.08 -20.78
N PRO A 442 0.17 26.33 -19.70
CA PRO A 442 1.62 26.17 -19.68
C PRO A 442 2.08 24.78 -20.13
N SER A 443 3.27 24.72 -20.73
CA SER A 443 3.87 23.46 -21.22
C SER A 443 4.50 22.62 -20.10
N LEU A 444 4.69 23.20 -18.92
CA LEU A 444 5.16 22.50 -17.73
C LEU A 444 3.99 22.24 -16.78
N LYS A 445 3.95 21.04 -16.20
CA LYS A 445 2.96 20.75 -15.15
C LYS A 445 3.23 21.64 -13.93
N GLY A 446 2.18 22.09 -13.26
CA GLY A 446 2.28 22.97 -12.11
C GLY A 446 1.01 23.76 -11.85
N GLU A 447 1.07 24.57 -10.81
CA GLU A 447 0.05 25.56 -10.48
C GLU A 447 0.58 26.95 -10.85
N TYR A 448 -0.28 27.74 -11.49
CA TYR A 448 0.03 29.05 -12.05
C TYR A 448 -1.11 30.02 -11.74
N THR A 449 -0.81 31.30 -11.91
CA THR A 449 -1.79 32.38 -11.76
C THR A 449 -1.81 33.20 -13.05
N TRP A 450 -3.01 33.39 -13.61
CA TRP A 450 -3.25 34.34 -14.69
C TRP A 450 -4.05 35.54 -14.17
N TYR A 451 -3.85 36.69 -14.80
CA TYR A 451 -4.57 37.94 -14.51
C TYR A 451 -5.41 38.32 -15.71
N VAL A 452 -6.71 38.54 -15.49
CA VAL A 452 -7.64 39.06 -16.49
C VAL A 452 -7.79 40.55 -16.24
N ARG A 453 -7.34 41.37 -17.20
CA ARG A 453 -7.30 42.82 -17.10
C ARG A 453 -8.23 43.45 -18.12
N ALA A 454 -9.17 44.27 -17.64
CA ALA A 454 -10.06 45.06 -18.48
C ALA A 454 -9.49 46.47 -18.66
N TYR A 455 -9.30 46.88 -19.91
CA TYR A 455 -8.75 48.17 -20.30
C TYR A 455 -9.77 48.96 -21.09
N ARG A 456 -9.76 50.28 -20.90
CA ARG A 456 -10.26 51.21 -21.91
C ARG A 456 -9.17 51.41 -22.95
N GLN A 457 -9.50 51.40 -24.24
CA GLN A 457 -8.47 51.52 -25.29
C GLN A 457 -7.71 52.87 -25.27
N ASP A 458 -8.28 53.90 -24.66
CA ASP A 458 -7.66 55.20 -24.40
C ASP A 458 -6.97 55.30 -23.03
N SER A 459 -7.03 54.27 -22.17
CA SER A 459 -6.30 54.21 -20.90
C SER A 459 -5.06 53.32 -21.01
N GLY A 460 -3.93 53.78 -20.46
CA GLY A 460 -2.71 52.97 -20.36
C GLY A 460 -2.71 51.99 -19.18
N GLU A 461 -3.68 52.11 -18.28
CA GLU A 461 -3.81 51.32 -17.05
C GLU A 461 -5.10 50.50 -17.08
N PRO A 462 -5.12 49.28 -16.49
CA PRO A 462 -6.34 48.50 -16.39
C PRO A 462 -7.35 49.20 -15.46
N GLU A 463 -8.62 49.18 -15.86
CA GLU A 463 -9.73 49.72 -15.05
C GLU A 463 -10.24 48.70 -14.02
N ASP A 464 -10.10 47.40 -14.32
CA ASP A 464 -10.35 46.31 -13.38
C ASP A 464 -9.41 45.13 -13.66
N GLU A 465 -9.08 44.36 -12.64
CA GLU A 465 -8.26 43.16 -12.73
C GLU A 465 -8.79 42.08 -11.78
N GLU A 466 -8.89 40.85 -12.29
CA GLU A 466 -9.26 39.67 -11.51
C GLU A 466 -8.29 38.52 -11.81
N LEU A 467 -8.09 37.63 -10.83
CA LEU A 467 -7.18 36.49 -11.00
C LEU A 467 -7.90 35.20 -11.37
N VAL A 468 -7.15 34.31 -12.03
CA VAL A 468 -7.57 32.95 -12.37
C VAL A 468 -6.47 32.01 -11.89
N ARG A 469 -6.83 31.03 -11.07
CA ARG A 469 -5.93 29.92 -10.71
C ARG A 469 -5.88 28.93 -11.88
N VAL A 470 -4.69 28.52 -12.25
CA VAL A 470 -4.45 27.71 -13.45
C VAL A 470 -3.65 26.48 -13.05
N GLU A 471 -4.21 25.30 -13.26
CA GLU A 471 -3.51 24.03 -13.01
C GLU A 471 -3.24 23.33 -14.35
N ALA A 472 -1.97 23.28 -14.74
CA ALA A 472 -1.51 22.46 -15.85
C ALA A 472 -1.07 21.11 -15.28
N ARG A 473 -1.73 20.04 -15.70
CA ARG A 473 -1.48 18.68 -15.21
C ARG A 473 -0.87 17.81 -16.30
N ASP A 474 -0.14 16.80 -15.90
CA ASP A 474 0.36 15.74 -16.78
C ASP A 474 0.11 14.37 -16.12
N VAL A 475 0.27 13.29 -16.87
CA VAL A 475 0.10 11.93 -16.39
C VAL A 475 1.44 11.35 -15.92
N VAL A 476 1.44 10.82 -14.70
CA VAL A 476 2.57 10.07 -14.11
C VAL A 476 2.16 8.61 -13.96
N LEU A 477 3.01 7.68 -14.41
CA LEU A 477 2.76 6.25 -14.26
C LEU A 477 3.26 5.75 -12.89
N VAL A 478 2.36 5.15 -12.12
CA VAL A 478 2.63 4.37 -10.91
C VAL A 478 2.24 2.91 -11.21
N ARG A 479 3.25 2.05 -11.33
CA ARG A 479 3.05 0.65 -11.70
C ARG A 479 2.82 -0.23 -10.46
N THR A 480 1.66 -0.88 -10.37
CA THR A 480 1.39 -1.90 -9.34
C THR A 480 1.68 -3.32 -9.82
N ALA A 481 1.84 -3.51 -11.13
CA ALA A 481 2.31 -4.76 -11.71
C ALA A 481 3.78 -5.00 -11.34
N PHE A 482 4.04 -6.08 -10.61
CA PHE A 482 5.40 -6.45 -10.19
C PHE A 482 5.96 -7.63 -11.00
N TYR A 483 5.14 -8.28 -11.83
CA TYR A 483 5.57 -9.31 -12.76
C TYR A 483 4.78 -9.24 -14.06
N VAL A 484 5.47 -9.31 -15.19
CA VAL A 484 4.88 -9.31 -16.54
C VAL A 484 5.68 -10.29 -17.40
N GLU A 485 5.01 -11.18 -18.11
CA GLU A 485 5.64 -12.18 -18.98
C GLU A 485 4.79 -12.46 -20.21
N GLY A 486 5.38 -12.35 -21.40
CA GLY A 486 4.75 -12.68 -22.69
C GLY A 486 5.20 -14.05 -23.23
N PHE A 487 6.12 -14.74 -22.55
CA PHE A 487 6.60 -16.07 -22.92
C PHE A 487 7.15 -16.17 -24.36
N ASP A 488 7.74 -15.09 -24.88
CA ASP A 488 8.51 -15.12 -26.13
C ASP A 488 9.79 -15.96 -26.02
N SER A 489 10.24 -16.19 -24.78
CA SER A 489 11.35 -17.07 -24.42
C SER A 489 11.08 -17.72 -23.05
N PRO A 490 11.77 -18.83 -22.70
CA PRO A 490 11.58 -19.47 -21.40
C PRO A 490 11.81 -18.46 -20.25
N PRO A 491 10.83 -18.26 -19.36
CA PRO A 491 10.90 -17.23 -18.33
C PRO A 491 11.89 -17.64 -17.23
N SER A 492 12.68 -16.67 -16.74
CA SER A 492 13.65 -16.91 -15.67
C SER A 492 12.96 -17.16 -14.33
N GLY A 493 13.47 -18.10 -13.54
CA GLY A 493 12.98 -18.40 -12.19
C GLY A 493 11.67 -19.20 -12.16
N TRP A 494 11.24 -19.77 -13.28
CA TRP A 494 10.13 -20.72 -13.32
C TRP A 494 10.62 -22.15 -13.38
N HIS A 495 9.89 -23.05 -12.71
CA HIS A 495 10.24 -24.47 -12.66
C HIS A 495 9.00 -25.35 -12.86
N PRO A 496 9.16 -26.50 -13.54
CA PRO A 496 8.11 -27.48 -13.67
C PRO A 496 7.95 -28.29 -12.38
N ARG A 497 6.69 -28.57 -12.05
CA ARG A 497 6.24 -29.54 -11.06
C ARG A 497 5.20 -30.42 -11.76
N GLY A 498 5.70 -31.47 -12.42
CA GLY A 498 4.93 -32.25 -13.38
C GLY A 498 4.86 -31.57 -14.75
N GLY A 499 4.60 -32.38 -15.77
CA GLY A 499 4.39 -32.00 -17.15
C GLY A 499 5.65 -31.60 -17.91
N GLU A 500 5.50 -31.46 -19.22
CA GLU A 500 6.50 -30.86 -20.10
C GLU A 500 6.10 -29.42 -20.42
N TRP A 501 7.04 -28.48 -20.28
CA TRP A 501 6.80 -27.06 -20.45
C TRP A 501 7.80 -26.46 -21.43
N LEU A 502 7.30 -25.80 -22.48
CA LEU A 502 8.12 -25.23 -23.54
C LEU A 502 7.47 -23.98 -24.13
N VAL A 503 8.28 -23.11 -24.70
CA VAL A 503 7.78 -21.98 -25.49
C VAL A 503 7.51 -22.44 -26.92
N THR A 504 6.31 -22.13 -27.42
CA THR A 504 5.86 -22.42 -28.78
C THR A 504 5.58 -21.12 -29.54
N SER A 505 5.58 -21.17 -30.86
CA SER A 505 5.09 -20.08 -31.71
C SER A 505 3.56 -20.03 -31.75
N GLY A 506 2.99 -18.86 -32.06
CA GLY A 506 1.54 -18.69 -32.26
C GLY A 506 0.80 -18.26 -31.00
N GLY A 507 1.49 -17.52 -30.12
CA GLY A 507 0.89 -16.83 -28.99
C GLY A 507 -0.05 -15.70 -29.42
N TRP A 508 -0.62 -15.05 -28.42
CA TRP A 508 -1.40 -13.83 -28.57
C TRP A 508 -0.56 -12.69 -29.17
N SER A 509 0.69 -12.50 -28.72
CA SER A 509 1.56 -11.44 -29.24
C SER A 509 2.96 -11.90 -29.69
N GLY A 510 3.17 -13.21 -29.83
CA GLY A 510 4.43 -13.77 -30.32
C GLY A 510 4.58 -15.25 -30.00
N GLY A 511 5.49 -15.56 -29.07
CA GLY A 511 5.58 -16.87 -28.43
C GLY A 511 4.46 -17.09 -27.42
N ALA A 512 4.33 -18.32 -26.93
CA ALA A 512 3.44 -18.66 -25.82
C ALA A 512 4.01 -19.83 -25.04
N LEU A 513 3.69 -19.92 -23.75
CA LEU A 513 4.07 -21.06 -22.92
C LEU A 513 3.07 -22.19 -23.14
N GLN A 514 3.55 -23.34 -23.59
CA GLN A 514 2.78 -24.57 -23.67
C GLN A 514 3.17 -25.53 -22.54
N GLY A 515 2.17 -25.96 -21.77
CA GLY A 515 2.31 -27.06 -20.80
C GLY A 515 1.59 -28.31 -21.31
N ARG A 516 2.23 -29.47 -21.23
CA ARG A 516 1.60 -30.79 -21.47
C ARG A 516 1.51 -31.52 -20.16
N ASP A 517 0.29 -31.84 -19.75
CA ASP A 517 0.07 -32.60 -18.53
C ASP A 517 0.62 -34.02 -18.64
N ASP A 518 1.21 -34.50 -17.54
CA ASP A 518 1.73 -35.87 -17.38
C ASP A 518 1.22 -36.55 -16.09
N ASP A 519 0.25 -35.95 -15.41
CA ASP A 519 -0.30 -36.39 -14.12
C ASP A 519 0.71 -36.48 -12.95
N ASN A 520 1.93 -35.94 -13.07
CA ASN A 520 2.99 -36.09 -12.05
C ASN A 520 3.21 -34.84 -11.18
N GLY A 521 2.41 -33.78 -11.34
CA GLY A 521 2.54 -32.59 -10.52
C GLY A 521 1.83 -32.68 -9.16
N PRO A 522 1.40 -31.56 -8.55
CA PRO A 522 0.77 -31.57 -7.24
C PRO A 522 -0.41 -32.55 -7.16
N GLY A 523 -0.38 -33.44 -6.17
CA GLY A 523 -1.36 -34.52 -6.00
C GLY A 523 -0.96 -35.87 -6.60
N GLY A 524 0.06 -35.93 -7.47
CA GLY A 524 0.52 -37.15 -8.17
C GLY A 524 0.89 -38.33 -7.25
N SER A 525 1.41 -38.03 -6.06
CA SER A 525 1.82 -39.06 -5.08
C SER A 525 0.66 -39.76 -4.36
N LEU A 526 -0.59 -39.31 -4.52
CA LEU A 526 -1.77 -39.90 -3.85
C LEU A 526 -2.27 -41.19 -4.52
N GLY A 527 -1.59 -41.66 -5.58
CA GLY A 527 -1.84 -42.93 -6.26
C GLY A 527 -3.12 -42.91 -7.11
N LYS A 528 -3.15 -43.73 -8.18
CA LYS A 528 -4.18 -43.79 -9.26
C LYS A 528 -5.66 -43.92 -8.82
N GLY A 529 -5.93 -44.04 -7.52
CA GLY A 529 -7.28 -44.12 -6.93
C GLY A 529 -7.90 -42.77 -6.53
N GLY A 530 -7.12 -41.69 -6.44
CA GLY A 530 -7.60 -40.32 -6.15
C GLY A 530 -7.60 -39.44 -7.40
N ARG A 531 -8.79 -39.22 -7.98
CA ARG A 531 -9.04 -38.90 -9.40
C ARG A 531 -8.75 -37.46 -9.88
N ARG A 532 -7.59 -36.86 -9.57
CA ARG A 532 -7.13 -35.66 -10.28
C ARG A 532 -5.66 -35.39 -10.03
N TYR A 533 -4.90 -35.08 -11.08
CA TYR A 533 -3.50 -34.69 -11.00
C TYR A 533 -3.32 -33.51 -11.91
N VAL A 534 -2.52 -32.53 -11.51
CA VAL A 534 -2.28 -31.36 -12.36
C VAL A 534 -0.79 -31.22 -12.55
N SER A 535 -0.37 -30.80 -13.73
CA SER A 535 0.99 -30.32 -13.96
C SER A 535 1.02 -28.82 -13.73
N ALA A 536 2.04 -28.35 -13.00
CA ALA A 536 2.20 -26.93 -12.68
C ALA A 536 3.57 -26.42 -13.13
N TYR A 537 3.60 -25.21 -13.66
CA TYR A 537 4.83 -24.44 -13.90
C TYR A 537 4.78 -23.25 -12.97
N TYR A 538 5.66 -23.21 -11.97
CA TYR A 538 5.57 -22.23 -10.89
C TYR A 538 6.74 -21.25 -10.92
N TRP A 539 6.45 -20.02 -10.54
CA TRP A 539 7.44 -18.99 -10.32
C TRP A 539 8.03 -19.15 -8.92
N ALA A 540 9.35 -19.37 -8.84
CA ALA A 540 10.06 -19.62 -7.58
C ALA A 540 10.08 -18.43 -6.63
N GLN A 541 9.73 -17.23 -7.11
CA GLN A 541 9.64 -16.06 -6.27
C GLN A 541 8.57 -16.26 -5.19
N ASN A 542 8.91 -15.91 -3.96
CA ASN A 542 7.94 -15.85 -2.89
C ASN A 542 6.97 -14.70 -3.15
N ILE A 543 5.71 -15.02 -3.46
CA ILE A 543 4.68 -14.02 -3.72
C ILE A 543 4.20 -13.35 -2.44
N TRP A 544 4.44 -13.96 -1.27
CA TRP A 544 4.00 -13.45 0.03
C TRP A 544 4.55 -12.07 0.39
N ASN A 545 5.74 -11.74 -0.12
CA ASN A 545 6.32 -10.39 0.01
C ASN A 545 5.43 -9.29 -0.62
N TYR A 546 4.51 -9.67 -1.52
CA TYR A 546 3.54 -8.78 -2.15
C TYR A 546 2.13 -8.93 -1.58
N VAL A 547 1.92 -9.83 -0.61
CA VAL A 547 0.63 -10.17 0.03
C VAL A 547 0.47 -9.55 1.43
N ASP A 548 1.39 -8.69 1.86
CA ASP A 548 1.37 -8.01 3.17
C ASP A 548 -0.01 -7.42 3.53
N PRO A 549 -0.51 -7.63 4.76
CA PRO A 549 -1.49 -8.64 5.16
C PRO A 549 -2.96 -8.22 4.89
N VAL A 550 -3.20 -7.22 4.04
CA VAL A 550 -4.54 -6.62 3.83
C VAL A 550 -4.91 -6.47 2.36
N SER A 551 -3.97 -6.19 1.45
CA SER A 551 -4.29 -5.85 0.05
C SER A 551 -4.41 -7.06 -0.89
N GLY A 552 -3.72 -8.17 -0.61
CA GLY A 552 -3.65 -9.31 -1.54
C GLY A 552 -2.94 -8.97 -2.85
N PHE A 553 -3.12 -9.82 -3.85
CA PHE A 553 -2.65 -9.60 -5.22
C PHE A 553 -3.69 -10.09 -6.24
N SER A 554 -3.45 -9.74 -7.49
CA SER A 554 -4.19 -10.32 -8.60
C SER A 554 -3.29 -10.66 -9.79
N ALA A 555 -3.77 -11.56 -10.63
CA ALA A 555 -3.09 -11.93 -11.86
C ALA A 555 -4.09 -12.12 -13.01
N VAL A 556 -3.62 -11.87 -14.22
CA VAL A 556 -4.32 -12.20 -15.47
C VAL A 556 -3.38 -12.96 -16.38
N ALA A 557 -3.91 -13.92 -17.13
CA ALA A 557 -3.19 -14.57 -18.22
C ALA A 557 -4.14 -14.88 -19.36
N LYS A 558 -3.63 -14.79 -20.59
CA LYS A 558 -4.29 -15.35 -21.76
C LYS A 558 -4.17 -16.86 -21.72
N LEU A 559 -5.25 -17.53 -22.07
CA LEU A 559 -5.31 -18.97 -22.27
C LEU A 559 -5.99 -19.27 -23.60
N TYR A 560 -5.37 -20.12 -24.41
CA TYR A 560 -5.94 -20.55 -25.67
C TYR A 560 -6.76 -21.82 -25.46
N PHE A 561 -7.82 -22.01 -26.23
CA PHE A 561 -8.70 -23.17 -26.29
C PHE A 561 -8.83 -23.62 -27.75
N GLY A 562 -8.29 -24.78 -28.12
CA GLY A 562 -8.32 -25.38 -29.46
C GLY A 562 -9.56 -26.25 -29.73
N SER A 563 -9.93 -26.49 -30.98
CA SER A 563 -11.12 -27.30 -31.33
C SER A 563 -11.13 -28.74 -30.77
N GLY A 564 -9.97 -29.36 -30.54
CA GLY A 564 -9.83 -30.70 -29.97
C GLY A 564 -9.89 -30.77 -28.43
N ASP A 565 -10.07 -29.63 -27.77
CA ASP A 565 -10.08 -29.54 -26.32
C ASP A 565 -11.45 -29.93 -25.75
N SER A 566 -11.62 -31.23 -25.54
CA SER A 566 -12.63 -31.79 -24.65
C SER A 566 -11.97 -32.27 -23.35
N ASN A 567 -12.55 -31.92 -22.20
CA ASN A 567 -12.11 -32.33 -20.87
C ASN A 567 -10.69 -31.83 -20.53
N VAL A 568 -10.50 -30.52 -20.44
CA VAL A 568 -9.21 -29.92 -20.05
C VAL A 568 -9.42 -28.85 -19.00
N TYR A 569 -8.52 -28.77 -18.01
CA TYR A 569 -8.43 -27.63 -17.09
C TYR A 569 -7.17 -26.82 -17.37
N ARG A 570 -7.33 -25.50 -17.33
CA ARG A 570 -6.25 -24.53 -17.51
C ARG A 570 -6.45 -23.37 -16.57
N GLY A 571 -5.39 -22.90 -15.94
CA GLY A 571 -5.46 -21.67 -15.16
C GLY A 571 -4.30 -21.48 -14.22
N PHE A 572 -4.60 -20.99 -13.03
CA PHE A 572 -3.64 -20.66 -12.00
C PHE A 572 -3.67 -21.67 -10.85
N ALA A 573 -2.50 -21.88 -10.25
CA ALA A 573 -2.38 -22.52 -8.95
C ALA A 573 -1.58 -21.63 -8.00
N LEU A 574 -2.01 -21.55 -6.74
CA LEU A 574 -1.32 -20.88 -5.64
C LEU A 574 -0.78 -21.98 -4.72
N LEU A 575 0.52 -22.25 -4.80
CA LEU A 575 1.18 -23.40 -4.17
C LEU A 575 1.75 -23.02 -2.81
N ASP A 576 1.72 -23.95 -1.85
CA ASP A 576 2.49 -23.82 -0.62
C ASP A 576 4.00 -23.96 -0.85
N SER A 577 4.81 -23.65 0.16
CA SER A 577 6.27 -23.79 0.10
C SER A 577 6.76 -25.23 -0.14
N GLY A 578 5.94 -26.23 0.22
CA GLY A 578 6.21 -27.64 -0.02
C GLY A 578 5.81 -28.14 -1.41
N LEU A 579 5.18 -27.31 -2.25
CA LEU A 579 4.63 -27.67 -3.57
C LEU A 579 3.70 -28.90 -3.51
N SER A 580 3.00 -29.06 -2.40
CA SER A 580 2.19 -30.23 -2.05
C SER A 580 0.72 -29.88 -1.82
N LYS A 581 0.44 -28.62 -1.49
CA LYS A 581 -0.89 -28.06 -1.33
C LYS A 581 -1.07 -26.92 -2.33
N LEU A 582 -2.30 -26.74 -2.81
CA LEU A 582 -2.61 -25.60 -3.68
C LEU A 582 -4.06 -25.14 -3.59
N TYR A 583 -4.26 -23.87 -3.92
CA TYR A 583 -5.54 -23.34 -4.38
C TYR A 583 -5.50 -23.25 -5.89
N GLU A 584 -6.53 -23.75 -6.57
CA GLU A 584 -6.64 -23.74 -8.02
C GLU A 584 -7.71 -22.74 -8.45
N VAL A 585 -7.43 -21.95 -9.48
CA VAL A 585 -8.43 -21.22 -10.25
C VAL A 585 -8.29 -21.64 -11.69
N SER A 586 -9.26 -22.38 -12.20
CA SER A 586 -9.16 -22.94 -13.54
C SER A 586 -10.45 -22.85 -14.33
N VAL A 587 -10.28 -22.83 -15.65
CA VAL A 587 -11.35 -22.98 -16.61
C VAL A 587 -11.38 -24.43 -17.03
N PHE A 588 -12.48 -25.11 -16.76
CA PHE A 588 -12.79 -26.43 -17.30
C PHE A 588 -13.52 -26.29 -18.61
N ARG A 589 -13.03 -26.93 -19.67
CA ARG A 589 -13.73 -26.97 -20.96
C ARG A 589 -14.25 -28.37 -21.28
N LEU A 590 -15.54 -28.45 -21.58
CA LEU A 590 -16.23 -29.64 -22.06
C LEU A 590 -16.91 -29.35 -23.41
N GLY A 591 -16.21 -29.64 -24.50
CA GLY A 591 -16.72 -29.36 -25.85
C GLY A 591 -16.85 -27.87 -26.13
N GLN A 592 -18.07 -27.40 -26.38
CA GLN A 592 -18.36 -25.97 -26.60
C GLN A 592 -18.84 -25.22 -25.35
N SER A 593 -18.57 -25.80 -24.19
CA SER A 593 -18.95 -25.25 -22.90
C SER A 593 -17.75 -25.11 -21.99
N ALA A 594 -17.74 -24.08 -21.16
CA ALA A 594 -16.73 -23.88 -20.12
C ALA A 594 -17.38 -23.57 -18.77
N SER A 595 -16.67 -23.87 -17.68
CA SER A 595 -17.02 -23.44 -16.31
C SER A 595 -15.75 -23.05 -15.58
N LEU A 596 -15.84 -22.03 -14.72
CA LEU A 596 -14.78 -21.73 -13.76
C LEU A 596 -14.92 -22.62 -12.54
N PHE A 597 -13.78 -23.06 -12.03
CA PHE A 597 -13.69 -23.79 -10.78
C PHE A 597 -12.65 -23.14 -9.86
N LEU A 598 -13.00 -23.14 -8.57
CA LEU A 598 -12.06 -22.93 -7.48
C LEU A 598 -11.87 -24.28 -6.80
N TRP A 599 -10.65 -24.79 -6.77
CA TRP A 599 -10.33 -26.04 -6.06
C TRP A 599 -9.30 -25.81 -4.96
N LYS A 600 -9.19 -26.81 -4.10
CA LYS A 600 -8.16 -26.92 -3.09
C LYS A 600 -7.60 -28.33 -3.11
N LEU A 601 -6.28 -28.43 -2.98
CA LEU A 601 -5.57 -29.67 -2.67
C LEU A 601 -4.94 -29.55 -1.28
N GLU A 602 -5.42 -30.37 -0.34
CA GLU A 602 -4.79 -30.54 0.97
C GLU A 602 -5.14 -31.93 1.52
N GLY A 603 -4.22 -32.89 1.40
CA GLY A 603 -4.49 -34.31 1.69
C GLY A 603 -5.45 -35.00 0.69
N GLY A 604 -6.19 -34.20 -0.08
CA GLY A 604 -7.03 -34.62 -1.21
C GLY A 604 -7.62 -33.40 -1.91
N TRP A 605 -8.25 -33.63 -3.07
CA TRP A 605 -8.90 -32.59 -3.86
C TRP A 605 -10.30 -32.28 -3.33
N GLY A 606 -10.63 -30.99 -3.26
CA GLY A 606 -11.97 -30.49 -2.92
C GLY A 606 -12.37 -29.30 -3.77
N VAL A 607 -13.62 -29.30 -4.24
CA VAL A 607 -14.22 -28.13 -4.90
C VAL A 607 -14.53 -27.09 -3.83
N LEU A 608 -14.00 -25.88 -4.00
CA LEU A 608 -14.36 -24.73 -3.17
C LEU A 608 -15.58 -24.01 -3.74
N ALA A 609 -15.61 -23.79 -5.05
CA ALA A 609 -16.72 -23.17 -5.75
C ALA A 609 -16.69 -23.49 -7.27
N LYS A 610 -17.83 -23.30 -7.94
CA LYS A 610 -17.99 -23.50 -9.38
C LYS A 610 -18.94 -22.44 -9.96
N SER A 611 -18.62 -21.89 -11.14
CA SER A 611 -19.55 -21.03 -11.88
C SER A 611 -20.62 -21.83 -12.63
N SER A 612 -21.65 -21.14 -13.10
CA SER A 612 -22.52 -21.67 -14.17
C SER A 612 -21.71 -21.95 -15.45
N GLU A 613 -22.24 -22.85 -16.27
CA GLU A 613 -21.67 -23.18 -17.57
C GLU A 613 -21.93 -22.05 -18.59
N VAL A 614 -20.92 -21.77 -19.43
CA VAL A 614 -20.96 -20.72 -20.45
C VAL A 614 -20.49 -21.26 -21.79
N GLY A 615 -20.98 -20.66 -22.89
CA GLY A 615 -20.52 -21.02 -24.23
C GLY A 615 -19.04 -20.69 -24.43
N CYS A 616 -18.27 -21.65 -24.94
CA CYS A 616 -16.85 -21.55 -25.22
C CYS A 616 -16.56 -22.06 -26.64
N ARG A 617 -15.87 -21.25 -27.44
CA ARG A 617 -15.45 -21.58 -28.79
C ARG A 617 -13.94 -21.77 -28.81
N GLU A 618 -13.43 -22.19 -29.95
CA GLU A 618 -12.00 -22.13 -30.18
C GLU A 618 -11.53 -20.66 -30.15
N GLY A 619 -10.42 -20.39 -29.46
CA GLY A 619 -9.82 -19.06 -29.39
C GLY A 619 -9.14 -18.75 -28.06
N TRP A 620 -8.71 -17.49 -27.95
CA TRP A 620 -8.08 -16.94 -26.75
C TRP A 620 -9.11 -16.36 -25.78
N TYR A 621 -8.86 -16.60 -24.51
CA TYR A 621 -9.62 -16.11 -23.37
C TYR A 621 -8.65 -15.49 -22.37
N THR A 622 -9.14 -14.68 -21.44
CA THR A 622 -8.34 -14.21 -20.31
C THR A 622 -8.93 -14.73 -19.02
N LEU A 623 -8.12 -15.41 -18.22
CA LEU A 623 -8.45 -15.75 -16.83
C LEU A 623 -7.86 -14.71 -15.91
N TYR A 624 -8.70 -14.19 -15.03
CA TYR A 624 -8.32 -13.38 -13.89
C TYR A 624 -8.39 -14.21 -12.61
N VAL A 625 -7.42 -14.02 -11.74
CA VAL A 625 -7.44 -14.49 -10.36
C VAL A 625 -7.12 -13.33 -9.42
N SER A 626 -7.81 -13.26 -8.29
CA SER A 626 -7.39 -12.43 -7.15
C SER A 626 -7.40 -13.26 -5.89
N PHE A 627 -6.37 -13.05 -5.08
CA PHE A 627 -6.20 -13.67 -3.78
C PHE A 627 -5.85 -12.62 -2.73
N SER A 628 -6.56 -12.64 -1.62
CA SER A 628 -6.20 -11.87 -0.43
C SER A 628 -6.33 -12.73 0.81
N LEU A 629 -5.45 -12.49 1.79
CA LEU A 629 -5.45 -13.22 3.05
C LEU A 629 -5.32 -12.24 4.22
N SER A 630 -6.40 -12.13 4.99
CA SER A 630 -6.40 -11.49 6.30
C SER A 630 -6.64 -12.56 7.37
N SER A 631 -7.82 -12.59 8.00
CA SER A 631 -8.31 -13.73 8.80
C SER A 631 -9.02 -14.78 7.93
N THR A 632 -9.42 -14.40 6.72
CA THR A 632 -10.00 -15.27 5.70
C THR A 632 -9.20 -15.17 4.41
N ALA A 633 -9.00 -16.32 3.74
CA ALA A 633 -8.59 -16.36 2.36
C ALA A 633 -9.80 -16.01 1.48
N ASN A 634 -9.64 -15.02 0.63
CA ASN A 634 -10.60 -14.68 -0.42
C ASN A 634 -9.96 -15.03 -1.76
N LEU A 635 -10.67 -15.80 -2.56
CA LEU A 635 -10.25 -16.20 -3.89
C LEU A 635 -11.36 -15.85 -4.88
N VAL A 636 -11.00 -15.12 -5.93
CA VAL A 636 -11.92 -14.73 -7.02
C VAL A 636 -11.34 -15.21 -8.33
N GLY A 637 -12.18 -15.80 -9.18
CA GLY A 637 -11.84 -16.19 -10.53
C GLY A 637 -12.84 -15.62 -11.52
N GLU A 638 -12.36 -15.06 -12.63
CA GLU A 638 -13.21 -14.54 -13.70
C GLU A 638 -12.67 -14.85 -15.09
N LEU A 639 -13.58 -15.13 -16.02
CA LEU A 639 -13.27 -15.51 -17.39
C LEU A 639 -13.78 -14.45 -18.35
N TYR A 640 -12.91 -13.99 -19.23
CA TYR A 640 -13.21 -13.02 -20.28
C TYR A 640 -12.97 -13.64 -21.65
N ASP A 641 -13.81 -13.29 -22.62
CA ASP A 641 -13.53 -13.61 -24.02
C ASP A 641 -12.51 -12.64 -24.64
N SER A 642 -12.12 -12.92 -25.89
CA SER A 642 -11.19 -12.08 -26.66
C SER A 642 -11.65 -10.62 -26.88
N SER A 643 -12.95 -10.31 -26.69
CA SER A 643 -13.48 -8.94 -26.76
C SER A 643 -13.47 -8.21 -25.42
N GLY A 644 -13.10 -8.89 -24.33
CA GLY A 644 -13.11 -8.32 -22.98
C GLY A 644 -14.48 -8.41 -22.31
N ARG A 645 -15.43 -9.17 -22.88
CA ARG A 645 -16.69 -9.44 -22.20
C ARG A 645 -16.47 -10.53 -21.16
N GLN A 646 -16.90 -10.24 -19.94
CA GLN A 646 -16.94 -11.23 -18.87
C GLN A 646 -17.98 -12.32 -19.20
N LEU A 647 -17.53 -13.56 -19.21
CA LEU A 647 -18.38 -14.74 -19.44
C LEU A 647 -18.82 -15.38 -18.14
N ALA A 648 -17.89 -15.56 -17.19
CA ALA A 648 -18.13 -16.23 -15.93
C ALA A 648 -17.37 -15.57 -14.77
N SER A 649 -17.88 -15.75 -13.56
CA SER A 649 -17.22 -15.38 -12.30
C SER A 649 -17.56 -16.39 -11.22
N VAL A 650 -16.63 -16.58 -10.30
CA VAL A 650 -16.79 -17.38 -9.10
C VAL A 650 -15.92 -16.78 -7.99
N SER A 651 -16.42 -16.79 -6.76
CA SER A 651 -15.68 -16.36 -5.59
C SER A 651 -15.86 -17.33 -4.43
N TRP A 652 -14.88 -17.34 -3.54
CA TRP A 652 -14.90 -18.14 -2.32
C TRP A 652 -14.16 -17.40 -1.21
N SER A 653 -14.68 -17.51 0.01
CA SER A 653 -14.08 -16.91 1.20
C SER A 653 -14.23 -17.83 2.42
N THR A 654 -13.12 -18.18 3.05
CA THR A 654 -13.12 -18.90 4.34
C THR A 654 -11.78 -18.75 5.06
N SER A 655 -11.65 -19.27 6.28
CA SER A 655 -10.34 -19.37 6.95
C SER A 655 -9.31 -20.11 6.10
N ALA A 656 -8.13 -19.50 5.89
CA ALA A 656 -7.05 -20.14 5.15
C ALA A 656 -6.56 -21.39 5.89
N SER A 657 -6.30 -22.44 5.13
CA SER A 657 -5.76 -23.70 5.65
C SER A 657 -4.25 -23.82 5.53
N PHE A 658 -3.66 -23.07 4.61
CA PHE A 658 -2.22 -22.95 4.41
C PHE A 658 -1.93 -21.63 3.70
N GLU A 659 -0.67 -21.22 3.76
CA GLU A 659 -0.16 -20.01 3.12
C GLU A 659 0.39 -20.34 1.73
N PRO A 660 -0.15 -19.74 0.65
CA PRO A 660 0.45 -19.89 -0.67
C PRO A 660 1.70 -19.00 -0.81
N VAL A 661 2.77 -19.58 -1.31
CA VAL A 661 4.10 -18.96 -1.46
C VAL A 661 4.48 -18.77 -2.93
N HIS A 662 3.92 -19.58 -3.84
CA HIS A 662 4.23 -19.52 -5.27
C HIS A 662 2.98 -19.36 -6.13
N LEU A 663 3.09 -18.56 -7.19
CA LEU A 663 2.13 -18.51 -8.28
C LEU A 663 2.57 -19.51 -9.36
N ALA A 664 1.62 -20.24 -9.93
CA ALA A 664 1.85 -21.17 -11.01
C ALA A 664 0.78 -21.10 -12.08
N LEU A 665 1.16 -21.48 -13.31
CA LEU A 665 0.26 -21.86 -14.37
C LEU A 665 0.05 -23.37 -14.31
N MET A 666 -1.17 -23.84 -14.55
CA MET A 666 -1.52 -25.25 -14.40
C MET A 666 -2.26 -25.80 -15.61
N VAL A 667 -2.02 -27.06 -15.92
CA VAL A 667 -2.75 -27.86 -16.92
C VAL A 667 -3.13 -29.23 -16.34
N ASP A 668 -4.24 -29.78 -16.79
CA ASP A 668 -4.79 -31.08 -16.38
C ASP A 668 -5.45 -31.74 -17.60
N GLU A 669 -5.32 -33.07 -17.73
CA GLU A 669 -5.85 -33.97 -18.77
C GLU A 669 -5.22 -33.81 -20.17
N LYS A 670 -4.75 -32.61 -20.53
CA LYS A 670 -4.25 -32.30 -21.89
C LYS A 670 -3.16 -31.22 -21.88
N VAL A 671 -2.90 -30.67 -23.06
CA VAL A 671 -2.05 -29.51 -23.29
C VAL A 671 -2.76 -28.23 -22.84
N GLY A 672 -2.05 -27.22 -22.38
CA GLY A 672 -2.54 -25.84 -22.25
C GLY A 672 -1.53 -24.85 -22.79
N VAL A 673 -2.02 -23.70 -23.26
CA VAL A 673 -1.20 -22.65 -23.86
C VAL A 673 -1.56 -21.32 -23.18
N PHE A 674 -0.54 -20.63 -22.69
CA PHE A 674 -0.64 -19.41 -21.92
C PHE A 674 0.18 -18.29 -22.55
N ASP A 675 -0.31 -17.07 -22.44
CA ASP A 675 0.38 -15.86 -22.89
C ASP A 675 0.02 -14.67 -22.00
N GLU A 676 0.75 -13.56 -22.11
CA GLU A 676 0.48 -12.25 -21.49
C GLU A 676 0.10 -12.33 -20.02
N LEU A 677 0.96 -12.95 -19.21
CA LEU A 677 0.83 -13.01 -17.77
C LEU A 677 1.17 -11.65 -17.17
N VAL A 678 0.27 -11.12 -16.36
CA VAL A 678 0.50 -9.93 -15.52
C VAL A 678 0.11 -10.26 -14.10
N VAL A 679 0.97 -9.89 -13.14
CA VAL A 679 0.72 -10.02 -11.69
C VAL A 679 0.92 -8.66 -11.04
N ALA A 680 -0.06 -8.23 -10.26
CA ALA A 680 -0.10 -6.90 -9.67
C ALA A 680 -0.61 -6.93 -8.22
N SER A 681 -0.16 -5.95 -7.42
CA SER A 681 -0.75 -5.68 -6.11
C SER A 681 -2.08 -4.91 -6.22
N GLY A 682 -2.32 -4.25 -7.36
CA GLY A 682 -3.63 -3.75 -7.76
C GLY A 682 -4.45 -4.77 -8.55
N ASP A 683 -5.54 -4.32 -9.17
CA ASP A 683 -6.37 -5.15 -10.03
C ASP A 683 -5.80 -5.24 -11.46
N ALA A 684 -5.25 -6.41 -11.81
CA ALA A 684 -4.58 -6.66 -13.08
C ALA A 684 -5.53 -6.68 -14.29
N ARG A 685 -6.86 -6.56 -14.10
CA ARG A 685 -7.82 -6.43 -15.21
C ARG A 685 -7.88 -5.01 -15.76
N TYR A 686 -7.47 -4.01 -15.00
CA TYR A 686 -7.70 -2.61 -15.32
C TYR A 686 -6.41 -1.82 -15.42
N VAL A 687 -6.42 -0.84 -16.32
CA VAL A 687 -5.57 0.35 -16.19
C VAL A 687 -6.42 1.43 -15.53
N VAL A 688 -5.88 2.08 -14.50
CA VAL A 688 -6.62 3.10 -13.74
C VAL A 688 -6.03 4.47 -14.03
N VAL A 689 -6.88 5.48 -14.26
CA VAL A 689 -6.44 6.88 -14.33
C VAL A 689 -7.13 7.66 -13.21
N LYS A 690 -6.34 8.28 -12.34
CA LYS A 690 -6.80 9.06 -11.18
C LYS A 690 -6.55 10.54 -11.38
N GLY A 691 -7.22 11.38 -10.58
CA GLY A 691 -7.03 12.83 -10.58
C GLY A 691 -7.70 13.54 -11.76
N LEU A 692 -8.59 12.86 -12.50
CA LEU A 692 -9.35 13.44 -13.59
C LEU A 692 -10.51 14.28 -13.06
N PRO A 693 -10.87 15.41 -13.68
CA PRO A 693 -12.16 16.05 -13.40
C PRO A 693 -13.33 15.12 -13.76
N GLN A 694 -14.41 15.17 -12.98
CA GLN A 694 -15.59 14.34 -13.20
C GLN A 694 -16.12 14.50 -14.64
N GLY A 695 -16.45 13.38 -15.29
CA GLY A 695 -16.98 13.38 -16.65
C GLY A 695 -15.92 13.41 -17.76
N TRP A 696 -14.64 13.61 -17.44
CA TRP A 696 -13.56 13.40 -18.39
C TRP A 696 -13.47 11.92 -18.78
N ARG A 697 -12.95 11.63 -19.98
CA ARG A 697 -12.80 10.27 -20.48
C ARG A 697 -11.33 9.95 -20.71
N ALA A 698 -10.89 8.79 -20.23
CA ALA A 698 -9.61 8.20 -20.57
C ALA A 698 -9.80 7.11 -21.64
N GLU A 699 -8.90 7.06 -22.61
CA GLU A 699 -8.91 6.12 -23.73
C GLU A 699 -7.50 5.57 -23.96
N LEU A 700 -7.40 4.27 -24.22
CA LEU A 700 -6.16 3.59 -24.58
C LEU A 700 -6.23 3.16 -26.03
N TYR A 701 -5.21 3.55 -26.79
CA TYR A 701 -5.06 3.20 -28.20
C TYR A 701 -3.83 2.34 -28.43
N LEU A 702 -3.96 1.32 -29.28
CA LEU A 702 -2.86 0.49 -29.77
C LEU A 702 -2.87 0.48 -31.29
N GLY A 703 -1.79 0.95 -31.93
CA GLY A 703 -1.73 1.04 -33.39
C GLY A 703 -2.86 1.86 -34.02
N GLY A 704 -3.38 2.87 -33.31
CA GLY A 704 -4.52 3.70 -33.72
C GLY A 704 -5.91 3.11 -33.46
N SER A 705 -6.00 1.86 -32.98
CA SER A 705 -7.27 1.24 -32.60
C SER A 705 -7.59 1.46 -31.13
N LEU A 706 -8.82 1.84 -30.80
CA LEU A 706 -9.26 1.98 -29.42
C LEU A 706 -9.35 0.60 -28.76
N VAL A 707 -8.61 0.41 -27.68
CA VAL A 707 -8.57 -0.82 -26.89
C VAL A 707 -9.53 -0.73 -25.71
N ALA A 708 -9.40 0.31 -24.90
CA ALA A 708 -10.21 0.48 -23.69
C ALA A 708 -10.56 1.95 -23.49
N SER A 709 -11.71 2.22 -22.86
CA SER A 709 -12.10 3.57 -22.49
C SER A 709 -12.97 3.58 -21.25
N ALA A 710 -12.84 4.61 -20.43
CA ALA A 710 -13.71 4.83 -19.29
C ALA A 710 -13.88 6.33 -19.00
N THR A 711 -15.06 6.70 -18.51
CA THR A 711 -15.32 8.05 -18.01
C THR A 711 -15.00 8.10 -16.51
N ALA A 712 -14.34 9.17 -16.08
CA ALA A 712 -14.03 9.44 -14.69
C ALA A 712 -15.31 9.60 -13.86
N ASP A 713 -15.39 8.84 -12.78
CA ASP A 713 -16.47 8.90 -11.80
C ASP A 713 -16.40 10.16 -10.91
N SER A 714 -17.24 10.25 -9.88
CA SER A 714 -17.25 11.37 -8.94
C SER A 714 -15.99 11.47 -8.07
N SER A 715 -15.18 10.42 -7.99
CA SER A 715 -13.86 10.44 -7.33
C SER A 715 -12.75 10.94 -8.25
N GLY A 716 -13.05 11.17 -9.54
CA GLY A 716 -12.06 11.52 -10.54
C GLY A 716 -11.25 10.31 -11.03
N THR A 717 -11.82 9.10 -10.94
CA THR A 717 -11.16 7.86 -11.33
C THR A 717 -11.83 7.24 -12.55
N ALA A 718 -11.04 6.90 -13.57
CA ALA A 718 -11.47 6.14 -14.74
C ALA A 718 -10.83 4.74 -14.71
N TRP A 719 -11.65 3.70 -14.79
CA TRP A 719 -11.22 2.29 -14.76
C TRP A 719 -11.33 1.65 -16.15
N LEU A 720 -10.21 1.56 -16.87
CA LEU A 720 -10.17 1.05 -18.24
C LEU A 720 -9.96 -0.47 -18.21
N LEU A 721 -10.98 -1.23 -18.60
CA LEU A 721 -10.88 -2.69 -18.65
C LEU A 721 -9.92 -3.14 -19.76
N THR A 722 -8.76 -3.65 -19.39
CA THR A 722 -7.70 -4.14 -20.27
C THR A 722 -7.55 -5.66 -20.23
N ALA A 723 -8.47 -6.41 -19.59
CA ALA A 723 -8.40 -7.87 -19.53
C ALA A 723 -8.22 -8.55 -20.91
N HIS A 724 -8.73 -7.97 -21.99
CA HIS A 724 -8.55 -8.49 -23.35
C HIS A 724 -7.21 -8.13 -24.02
N TYR A 725 -6.48 -7.14 -23.52
CA TYR A 725 -5.08 -6.83 -23.84
C TYR A 725 -4.35 -6.44 -22.55
N PRO A 726 -4.01 -7.43 -21.69
CA PRO A 726 -3.44 -7.14 -20.38
C PRO A 726 -2.02 -6.56 -20.49
N VAL A 727 -1.37 -6.72 -21.65
CA VAL A 727 -0.07 -6.12 -21.99
C VAL A 727 -0.21 -5.35 -23.30
N LEU A 728 0.17 -4.09 -23.29
CA LEU A 728 0.02 -3.14 -24.38
C LEU A 728 1.37 -2.48 -24.69
N ARG A 729 2.03 -2.95 -25.75
CA ARG A 729 3.34 -2.43 -26.19
C ARG A 729 3.16 -1.30 -27.20
N GLY A 730 3.72 -0.12 -26.91
CA GLY A 730 3.60 1.07 -27.78
C GLY A 730 2.20 1.70 -27.77
N ALA A 731 1.49 1.62 -26.65
CA ALA A 731 0.14 2.18 -26.52
C ALA A 731 0.16 3.69 -26.22
N THR A 732 -0.94 4.36 -26.58
CA THR A 732 -1.15 5.79 -26.33
C THR A 732 -2.33 5.97 -25.39
N LEU A 733 -2.11 6.67 -24.27
CA LEU A 733 -3.16 7.14 -23.37
C LEU A 733 -3.64 8.51 -23.86
N VAL A 734 -4.94 8.62 -24.09
CA VAL A 734 -5.61 9.84 -24.50
C VAL A 734 -6.62 10.23 -23.43
N LEU A 735 -6.56 11.48 -22.97
CA LEU A 735 -7.55 12.06 -22.07
C LEU A 735 -8.41 13.04 -22.86
N LYS A 736 -9.73 12.95 -22.70
CA LYS A 736 -10.71 13.85 -23.28
C LYS A 736 -11.48 14.57 -22.19
N ASP A 737 -11.76 15.84 -22.40
CA ASP A 737 -12.64 16.62 -21.54
C ASP A 737 -14.11 16.15 -21.64
N SER A 738 -14.98 16.74 -20.83
CA SER A 738 -16.42 16.41 -20.82
C SER A 738 -17.16 16.78 -22.10
N GLY A 739 -16.58 17.64 -22.94
CA GLY A 739 -17.09 17.97 -24.28
C GLY A 739 -16.59 17.02 -25.38
N GLY A 740 -15.70 16.08 -25.05
CA GLY A 740 -15.06 15.16 -25.99
C GLY A 740 -13.82 15.73 -26.69
N GLY A 741 -13.39 16.94 -26.33
CA GLY A 741 -12.15 17.55 -26.81
C GLY A 741 -10.95 16.80 -26.25
N GLN A 742 -9.92 16.56 -27.07
CA GLN A 742 -8.69 15.93 -26.59
C GLN A 742 -7.92 16.90 -25.69
N ALA A 743 -7.78 16.54 -24.43
CA ALA A 743 -7.00 17.27 -23.44
C ALA A 743 -5.51 16.87 -23.49
N LEU A 744 -5.23 15.57 -23.47
CA LEU A 744 -3.87 15.02 -23.44
C LEU A 744 -3.77 13.81 -24.35
N SER A 745 -2.59 13.59 -24.96
CA SER A 745 -2.24 12.36 -25.66
C SER A 745 -0.78 12.04 -25.41
N ARG A 746 -0.50 10.86 -24.87
CA ARG A 746 0.86 10.43 -24.49
C ARG A 746 1.10 8.98 -24.84
N ALA A 747 2.19 8.73 -25.57
CA ALA A 747 2.65 7.39 -25.90
C ALA A 747 3.51 6.81 -24.78
N PHE A 748 3.37 5.50 -24.56
CA PHE A 748 4.14 4.72 -23.61
C PHE A 748 4.68 3.47 -24.30
N GLU A 749 5.91 3.09 -23.97
CA GLU A 749 6.51 1.86 -24.50
C GLU A 749 5.76 0.60 -24.04
N LEU A 750 5.26 0.62 -22.80
CA LEU A 750 4.55 -0.50 -22.19
C LEU A 750 3.52 -0.01 -21.18
N ILE A 751 2.26 -0.39 -21.39
CA ILE A 751 1.16 -0.28 -20.44
C ILE A 751 0.70 -1.69 -20.11
N VAL A 752 0.46 -2.00 -18.84
CA VAL A 752 -0.06 -3.30 -18.41
C VAL A 752 -1.26 -3.15 -17.48
N GLY A 753 -2.08 -4.19 -17.38
CA GLY A 753 -3.09 -4.28 -16.33
C GLY A 753 -2.46 -4.11 -14.94
N GLY A 754 -3.10 -3.35 -14.07
CA GLY A 754 -2.57 -2.91 -12.79
C GLY A 754 -1.77 -1.59 -12.85
N ASP A 755 -1.49 -1.02 -14.03
CA ASP A 755 -0.91 0.33 -14.10
C ASP A 755 -1.92 1.39 -13.61
N VAL A 756 -1.41 2.35 -12.83
CA VAL A 756 -2.17 3.51 -12.35
C VAL A 756 -1.51 4.77 -12.90
N PHE A 757 -2.26 5.58 -13.64
CA PHE A 757 -1.83 6.90 -14.10
C PHE A 757 -2.43 7.97 -13.21
N GLU A 758 -1.60 8.85 -12.67
CA GLU A 758 -2.05 9.99 -11.89
C GLU A 758 -1.99 11.25 -12.74
N PHE A 759 -3.14 11.88 -12.97
CA PHE A 759 -3.25 13.17 -13.65
C PHE A 759 -3.12 14.28 -12.61
N THR A 760 -1.90 14.81 -12.47
CA THR A 760 -1.51 15.67 -11.35
C THR A 760 -0.70 16.88 -11.80
N SER A 761 -0.79 17.98 -11.04
CA SER A 761 0.03 19.18 -11.18
C SER A 761 1.37 19.07 -10.44
N ARG A 762 1.52 18.07 -9.56
CA ARG A 762 2.71 17.84 -8.72
C ARG A 762 3.72 16.93 -9.40
#